data_AF-A0A423HY70-F1
#
_entry.id   AF-A0A423HY70-F1
#
_cell.length_a   1.000
_cell.length_b   1.000
_cell.length_c   1.000
_cell.angle_alpha   90.00
_cell.angle_beta   90.00
_cell.angle_gamma   90.00
#
_symmetry.space_group_name_H-M   'P 1'
#
loop_
_entity.id
_entity.type
_entity.pdbx_description
1 polymer ?
#
loop_
_entity_poly.entity_id
_entity_poly.type
_entity_poly.pdbx_seq_one_letter_code
_entity_poly.pdbx_strand_id
1 'polypeptide(L)'
;MNMMNKYLSIDIGNRPQWLERASVNEQLHFGELEQQLITSQADLDKQLGSHVSVQAYAKSVASQLLQLEFGSTLDPDELMITSRYSFDVAWNRVTQEDRRSLTELMVCGLHEQGWRGWITFEGEGLPSGLNQQWLEEVMAEDMRAAYGAAYRSMFQRSEVLATMVRITRDQLLLSAFGAKLQGHLEDASLRRVQRALDGEASLMIAPLQLRDDTRPLLELVAIGSRSPSEDDWLLYAPDSPGGQDWYQLPSLRQLSFEIGGWTATSEGSDYLLWRSHALDRETVSGYMNQVFKLPNLWRGVALAPTPYTGAEVLDTIVYNHRAWLVAQEEHHTPYGYRTATQQQRQNFTRMNCELRAMKTIEVREGGFISYERFCHQLVKQIIEENLLSQGEKVAIDPDRICVEYERGQQTTLTRLIADEVHFYSTNAVRDGVPSFIVAADHPPITKLSIHDIADLSRRLRPGEKYIDMLRATHIDREKGFFKQQLYMGIMQRQMRVAILRALFTGRLVREHFEELMKVVAAFDSPQPDWPVGESPDDVQHSALFKLHLKGRPIVDAFVFRLHVGGKIAEYLYTPDAPDGCELRPFKDFVSAVKTRGLGDYFYGRAFGKYQPEVGTYLTDLEQVANFTKAPILERNSRVTDLYACYYDVVTKVISDVDEKTQSLEEIIIGLVSKSVVSAVSAIAIVYAPVGIALSVALFAQNMVQGVRAYTEGNRTKALKHYIKAVIELGVLAKGIHGLSQVTKLQKDVIGLLGDVYTVEKLFAEISGQPRLHERAWEVIQEVLDDPESITSKTTIS
;
A
#
# COMPACT_ATOMS: atom_id res chain seq x y z
N MET A 1 -14.98 1.62 2.33
CA MET A 1 -15.51 2.20 3.58
C MET A 1 -17.00 2.24 3.34
N ASN A 2 -17.85 1.62 4.14
CA ASN A 2 -19.23 2.10 4.16
C ASN A 2 -19.10 3.51 4.76
N MET A 3 -18.99 4.52 3.90
CA MET A 3 -18.90 5.93 4.32
C MET A 3 -20.22 6.39 4.95
N MET A 4 -21.19 5.47 5.10
CA MET A 4 -22.53 5.67 5.60
C MET A 4 -22.64 5.71 7.15
N ASN A 5 -21.54 5.56 7.90
CA ASN A 5 -21.59 5.47 9.36
C ASN A 5 -21.63 6.82 10.12
N LYS A 6 -21.57 7.98 9.46
CA LYS A 6 -21.58 9.28 10.16
C LYS A 6 -22.93 9.60 10.84
N TYR A 7 -24.03 9.02 10.34
CA TYR A 7 -25.36 9.21 10.91
C TYR A 7 -25.81 8.02 11.78
N LEU A 8 -25.18 6.85 11.63
CA LEU A 8 -25.55 5.61 12.32
C LEU A 8 -25.04 5.49 13.76
N SER A 9 -24.20 6.42 14.23
CA SER A 9 -23.60 6.40 15.58
C SER A 9 -23.95 7.63 16.40
N ILE A 10 -25.18 8.13 16.30
CA ILE A 10 -25.72 9.04 17.31
C ILE A 10 -26.14 8.20 18.52
N ASP A 11 -25.17 7.82 19.33
CA ASP A 11 -25.42 7.54 20.73
C ASP A 11 -26.16 8.75 21.31
N ILE A 12 -27.16 8.54 22.16
CA ILE A 12 -28.11 9.59 22.61
C ILE A 12 -27.37 10.78 23.29
N GLY A 13 -26.10 10.60 23.66
CA GLY A 13 -25.21 11.63 24.21
C GLY A 13 -24.30 12.40 23.23
N ASN A 14 -24.38 12.21 21.90
CA ASN A 14 -23.41 12.81 20.97
C ASN A 14 -24.03 13.34 19.66
N ARG A 15 -25.06 14.18 19.75
CA ARG A 15 -25.66 14.86 18.58
C ARG A 15 -24.76 16.02 18.11
N PRO A 16 -24.64 16.24 16.79
CA PRO A 16 -23.85 17.36 16.29
C PRO A 16 -24.52 18.71 16.65
N GLN A 17 -23.71 19.70 17.02
CA GLN A 17 -24.21 21.01 17.53
C GLN A 17 -25.19 21.71 16.59
N TRP A 18 -25.07 21.53 15.27
CA TRP A 18 -26.00 22.12 14.30
C TRP A 18 -27.40 21.50 14.40
N LEU A 19 -27.51 20.21 14.74
CA LEU A 19 -28.79 19.53 14.90
C LEU A 19 -29.45 19.93 16.23
N GLU A 20 -28.67 20.11 17.29
CA GLU A 20 -29.18 20.59 18.58
C GLU A 20 -29.76 22.01 18.49
N ARG A 21 -29.19 22.87 17.63
CA ARG A 21 -29.66 24.23 17.38
C ARG A 21 -30.88 24.30 16.46
N ALA A 22 -31.20 23.22 15.74
CA ALA A 22 -32.36 23.16 14.87
C ALA A 22 -33.67 23.12 15.67
N SER A 23 -34.78 23.53 15.06
CA SER A 23 -36.09 23.45 15.71
C SER A 23 -36.50 22.01 16.00
N VAL A 24 -37.38 21.80 16.98
CA VAL A 24 -37.87 20.45 17.33
C VAL A 24 -38.46 19.73 16.11
N ASN A 25 -39.19 20.44 15.25
CA ASN A 25 -39.76 19.87 14.03
C ASN A 25 -38.68 19.44 13.03
N GLU A 26 -37.61 20.23 12.89
CA GLU A 26 -36.48 19.89 12.02
C GLU A 26 -35.69 18.71 12.58
N GLN A 27 -35.49 18.63 13.90
CA GLN A 27 -34.86 17.47 14.53
C GLN A 27 -35.67 16.19 14.34
N LEU A 28 -37.00 16.26 14.48
CA LEU A 28 -37.90 15.13 14.23
C LEU A 28 -37.83 14.69 12.77
N HIS A 29 -37.92 15.63 11.83
CA HIS A 29 -37.85 15.32 10.40
C HIS A 29 -36.48 14.72 10.00
N PHE A 30 -35.38 15.25 10.54
CA PHE A 30 -34.05 14.67 10.36
C PHE A 30 -34.01 13.22 10.84
N GLY A 31 -34.54 12.96 12.04
CA GLY A 31 -34.64 11.60 12.59
C GLY A 31 -35.50 10.66 11.76
N GLU A 32 -36.60 11.13 11.17
CA GLU A 32 -37.42 10.34 10.24
C GLU A 32 -36.65 9.93 8.98
N LEU A 33 -35.95 10.88 8.35
CA LEU A 33 -35.12 10.62 7.17
C LEU A 33 -33.96 9.65 7.49
N GLU A 34 -33.36 9.79 8.67
CA GLU A 34 -32.32 8.89 9.16
C GLU A 34 -32.86 7.47 9.35
N GLN A 35 -34.01 7.30 10.02
CA GLN A 35 -34.65 6.00 10.19
C GLN A 35 -35.07 5.35 8.87
N GLN A 36 -35.52 6.14 7.90
CA GLN A 36 -35.82 5.65 6.55
C GLN A 36 -34.56 5.07 5.87
N LEU A 37 -33.46 5.82 5.89
CA LEU A 37 -32.19 5.34 5.32
C LEU A 37 -31.70 4.06 6.02
N ILE A 38 -31.77 4.00 7.35
CA ILE A 38 -31.39 2.82 8.15
C ILE A 38 -32.23 1.61 7.75
N THR A 39 -33.54 1.79 7.62
CA THR A 39 -34.46 0.71 7.23
C THR A 39 -34.14 0.21 5.82
N SER A 40 -33.93 1.12 4.87
CA SER A 40 -33.56 0.79 3.49
C SER A 40 -32.21 0.06 3.40
N GLN A 41 -31.23 0.42 4.23
CA GLN A 41 -29.94 -0.28 4.33
C GLN A 41 -30.09 -1.67 4.94
N ALA A 42 -30.84 -1.82 6.03
CA ALA A 42 -31.12 -3.11 6.65
C ALA A 42 -31.86 -4.06 5.68
N ASP A 43 -32.76 -3.52 4.84
CA ASP A 43 -33.43 -4.29 3.78
C ASP A 43 -32.43 -4.80 2.73
N LEU A 44 -31.46 -3.96 2.32
CA LEU A 44 -30.42 -4.37 1.37
C LEU A 44 -29.53 -5.47 1.98
N ASP A 45 -29.07 -5.28 3.21
CA ASP A 45 -28.24 -6.26 3.92
C ASP A 45 -28.97 -7.60 4.06
N LYS A 46 -30.26 -7.57 4.39
CA LYS A 46 -31.12 -8.75 4.45
C LYS A 46 -31.25 -9.45 3.09
N GLN A 47 -31.39 -8.69 2.00
CA GLN A 47 -31.45 -9.25 0.64
C GLN A 47 -30.12 -9.86 0.22
N LEU A 48 -28.99 -9.23 0.56
CA LEU A 48 -27.65 -9.74 0.25
C LEU A 48 -27.31 -10.99 1.07
N GLY A 49 -27.74 -11.06 2.33
CA GLY A 49 -27.54 -12.20 3.21
C GLY A 49 -26.05 -12.55 3.37
N SER A 50 -25.65 -13.78 3.05
CA SER A 50 -24.25 -14.19 3.09
C SER A 50 -23.37 -13.56 2.01
N HIS A 51 -23.94 -12.83 1.03
CA HIS A 51 -23.18 -12.22 -0.07
C HIS A 51 -22.60 -10.84 0.26
N VAL A 52 -22.82 -10.32 1.46
CA VAL A 52 -22.28 -9.02 1.92
C VAL A 52 -20.75 -8.97 1.93
N SER A 53 -20.08 -10.12 2.04
CA SER A 53 -18.63 -10.27 1.94
C SER A 53 -18.22 -11.69 1.58
N VAL A 54 -17.00 -11.86 1.09
CA VAL A 54 -16.43 -13.20 0.82
C VAL A 54 -16.31 -14.02 2.11
N GLN A 55 -16.03 -13.39 3.25
CA GLN A 55 -15.97 -14.08 4.54
C GLN A 55 -17.36 -14.53 5.02
N ALA A 56 -18.39 -13.68 4.90
CA ALA A 56 -19.76 -14.07 5.25
C ALA A 56 -20.26 -15.23 4.36
N TYR A 57 -19.88 -15.22 3.08
CA TYR A 57 -20.14 -16.29 2.15
C TYR A 57 -19.41 -17.58 2.57
N ALA A 58 -18.11 -17.50 2.82
CA ALA A 58 -17.30 -18.64 3.26
C ALA A 58 -17.79 -19.22 4.59
N LYS A 59 -18.16 -18.37 5.57
CA LYS A 59 -18.77 -18.79 6.84
C LYS A 59 -20.07 -19.54 6.60
N SER A 60 -20.95 -18.99 5.76
CA SER A 60 -22.22 -19.64 5.43
C SER A 60 -22.01 -21.01 4.78
N VAL A 61 -21.04 -21.14 3.88
CA VAL A 61 -20.72 -22.42 3.24
C VAL A 61 -20.13 -23.40 4.26
N ALA A 62 -19.18 -22.94 5.08
CA ALA A 62 -18.56 -23.74 6.14
C ALA A 62 -19.59 -24.28 7.15
N SER A 63 -20.51 -23.42 7.63
CA SER A 63 -21.58 -23.83 8.54
C SER A 63 -22.50 -24.87 7.90
N GLN A 64 -22.83 -24.74 6.61
CA GLN A 64 -23.62 -25.73 5.89
C GLN A 64 -22.90 -27.07 5.77
N LEU A 65 -21.61 -27.07 5.46
CA LEU A 65 -20.80 -28.29 5.37
C LEU A 65 -20.71 -29.01 6.72
N LEU A 66 -20.41 -28.28 7.81
CA LEU A 66 -20.35 -28.84 9.16
C LEU A 66 -21.69 -29.46 9.60
N GLN A 67 -22.80 -28.80 9.24
CA GLN A 67 -24.14 -29.30 9.56
C GLN A 67 -24.52 -30.52 8.72
N LEU A 68 -24.20 -30.52 7.42
CA LEU A 68 -24.56 -31.60 6.49
C LEU A 68 -23.74 -32.88 6.74
N GLU A 69 -22.43 -32.74 6.98
CA GLU A 69 -21.53 -33.88 7.05
C GLU A 69 -21.33 -34.42 8.47
N PHE A 70 -21.40 -33.55 9.48
CA PHE A 70 -21.17 -33.94 10.87
C PHE A 70 -22.38 -33.74 11.79
N GLY A 71 -23.50 -33.19 11.28
CA GLY A 71 -24.64 -32.84 12.12
C GLY A 71 -24.33 -31.75 13.15
N SER A 72 -23.26 -30.98 12.94
CA SER A 72 -22.66 -30.09 13.93
C SER A 72 -23.00 -28.62 13.68
N THR A 73 -23.24 -27.88 14.76
CA THR A 73 -23.49 -26.42 14.74
C THR A 73 -22.27 -25.62 15.20
N LEU A 74 -21.06 -26.18 15.09
CA LEU A 74 -19.81 -25.47 15.41
C LEU A 74 -19.72 -24.17 14.60
N ASP A 75 -19.32 -23.07 15.25
CA ASP A 75 -19.05 -21.82 14.54
C ASP A 75 -17.73 -21.94 13.76
N PRO A 76 -17.74 -21.83 12.42
CA PRO A 76 -16.52 -21.86 11.61
C PRO A 76 -15.48 -20.79 11.97
N ASP A 77 -15.89 -19.67 12.57
CA ASP A 77 -14.98 -18.61 13.01
C ASP A 77 -14.25 -18.97 14.32
N GLU A 78 -14.80 -19.87 15.13
CA GLU A 78 -14.20 -20.33 16.39
C GLU A 78 -13.39 -21.63 16.21
N LEU A 79 -13.61 -22.34 15.10
CA LEU A 79 -12.87 -23.55 14.76
C LEU A 79 -11.46 -23.20 14.26
N MET A 80 -10.49 -23.23 15.17
CA MET A 80 -9.10 -22.89 14.86
C MET A 80 -8.35 -24.04 14.19
N ILE A 81 -7.56 -23.70 13.19
CA ILE A 81 -6.77 -24.60 12.37
C ILE A 81 -5.34 -24.09 12.30
N THR A 82 -4.40 -24.97 12.58
CA THR A 82 -2.97 -24.69 12.40
C THR A 82 -2.48 -25.41 11.14
N SER A 83 -1.87 -24.64 10.22
CA SER A 83 -1.24 -25.13 9.00
C SER A 83 0.27 -24.93 9.08
N ARG A 84 1.04 -25.99 8.86
CA ARG A 84 2.51 -25.96 8.88
C ARG A 84 3.07 -26.39 7.53
N TYR A 85 3.72 -25.46 6.83
CA TYR A 85 4.36 -25.68 5.53
C TYR A 85 5.86 -25.45 5.63
N SER A 86 6.67 -26.34 5.06
CA SER A 86 8.13 -26.18 5.06
C SER A 86 8.69 -26.26 3.64
N PHE A 87 9.70 -25.45 3.37
CA PHE A 87 10.44 -25.43 2.12
C PHE A 87 11.89 -25.03 2.37
N ASP A 88 12.79 -25.39 1.45
CA ASP A 88 14.23 -25.15 1.63
C ASP A 88 14.65 -23.83 0.98
N VAL A 89 15.52 -23.09 1.66
CA VAL A 89 16.23 -21.91 1.15
C VAL A 89 17.71 -22.11 1.46
N ALA A 90 18.50 -22.32 0.40
CA ALA A 90 19.90 -22.73 0.53
C ALA A 90 20.05 -24.02 1.36
N TRP A 91 20.83 -23.98 2.43
CA TRP A 91 21.07 -25.10 3.36
C TRP A 91 20.09 -25.12 4.53
N ASN A 92 19.21 -24.12 4.64
CA ASN A 92 18.31 -23.96 5.77
C ASN A 92 16.90 -24.38 5.38
N ARG A 93 16.19 -25.00 6.34
CA ARG A 93 14.78 -25.32 6.16
C ARG A 93 13.92 -24.20 6.75
N VAL A 94 13.12 -23.56 5.92
CA VAL A 94 12.15 -22.56 6.34
C VAL A 94 10.84 -23.25 6.66
N THR A 95 10.25 -22.94 7.81
CA THR A 95 8.92 -23.42 8.21
C THR A 95 8.00 -22.24 8.46
N GLN A 96 6.88 -22.23 7.75
CA GLN A 96 5.77 -21.31 7.95
C GLN A 96 4.63 -22.01 8.67
N GLU A 97 4.22 -21.47 9.81
CA GLU A 97 3.07 -21.90 10.58
C GLU A 97 2.02 -20.79 10.58
N ASP A 98 0.78 -21.12 10.22
CA ASP A 98 -0.35 -20.19 10.22
C ASP A 98 -1.48 -20.77 11.06
N ARG A 99 -2.02 -19.96 11.97
CA ARG A 99 -3.19 -20.27 12.79
C ARG A 99 -4.37 -19.42 12.31
N ARG A 100 -5.41 -20.06 11.77
CA ARG A 100 -6.58 -19.42 11.15
C ARG A 100 -7.87 -20.09 11.59
N SER A 101 -9.00 -19.39 11.53
CA SER A 101 -10.31 -20.05 11.62
C SER A 101 -10.59 -20.88 10.34
N LEU A 102 -11.58 -21.78 10.39
CA LEU A 102 -12.03 -22.51 9.19
C LEU A 102 -12.49 -21.54 8.10
N THR A 103 -13.25 -20.50 8.47
CA THR A 103 -13.69 -19.45 7.53
C THR A 103 -12.50 -18.79 6.84
N GLU A 104 -11.50 -18.36 7.60
CA GLU A 104 -10.31 -17.69 7.06
C GLU A 104 -9.49 -18.61 6.15
N LEU A 105 -9.33 -19.88 6.54
CA LEU A 105 -8.62 -20.86 5.71
C LEU A 105 -9.35 -21.12 4.39
N MET A 106 -10.68 -21.20 4.42
CA MET A 106 -11.51 -21.33 3.23
C MET A 106 -11.38 -20.14 2.27
N VAL A 107 -11.23 -18.93 2.80
CA VAL A 107 -10.93 -17.73 1.99
C VAL A 107 -9.49 -17.73 1.50
N CYS A 108 -8.52 -18.20 2.28
CA CYS A 108 -7.11 -18.28 1.88
C CYS A 108 -6.85 -19.27 0.73
N GLY A 109 -7.54 -20.40 0.76
CA GLY A 109 -7.28 -21.51 -0.15
C GLY A 109 -6.13 -22.41 0.33
N LEU A 110 -6.02 -23.59 -0.29
CA LEU A 110 -4.95 -24.55 -0.04
C LEU A 110 -3.77 -24.38 -1.01
N HIS A 111 -2.62 -24.96 -0.68
CA HIS A 111 -1.54 -25.17 -1.64
C HIS A 111 -1.87 -26.32 -2.61
N GLU A 112 -1.12 -26.42 -3.70
CA GLU A 112 -1.35 -27.45 -4.71
C GLU A 112 -1.02 -28.84 -4.17
N GLN A 113 -1.67 -29.85 -4.75
CA GLN A 113 -1.45 -31.24 -4.37
C GLN A 113 0.05 -31.61 -4.44
N GLY A 114 0.54 -32.32 -3.43
CA GLY A 114 1.96 -32.66 -3.27
C GLY A 114 2.81 -31.60 -2.56
N TRP A 115 2.31 -30.37 -2.41
CA TRP A 115 3.00 -29.26 -1.75
C TRP A 115 2.17 -28.66 -0.60
N ARG A 116 1.25 -29.45 -0.03
CA ARG A 116 0.39 -29.03 1.08
C ARG A 116 1.15 -29.00 2.39
N GLY A 117 0.85 -27.98 3.19
CA GLY A 117 1.23 -27.98 4.60
C GLY A 117 0.47 -29.05 5.37
N TRP A 118 1.02 -29.46 6.51
CA TRP A 118 0.33 -30.30 7.48
C TRP A 118 -0.75 -29.48 8.19
N ILE A 119 -1.98 -30.00 8.26
CA ILE A 119 -3.13 -29.28 8.83
C ILE A 119 -3.65 -30.01 10.07
N THR A 120 -3.82 -29.27 11.15
CA THR A 120 -4.39 -29.77 12.41
C THR A 120 -5.52 -28.87 12.89
N PHE A 121 -6.67 -29.48 13.21
CA PHE A 121 -7.79 -28.82 13.85
C PHE A 121 -7.56 -28.78 15.36
N GLU A 122 -7.89 -27.66 15.98
CA GLU A 122 -7.74 -27.45 17.42
C GLU A 122 -9.11 -27.40 18.11
N GLY A 123 -9.21 -28.05 19.27
CA GLY A 123 -10.43 -28.09 20.06
C GLY A 123 -10.68 -29.47 20.68
N GLU A 124 -11.40 -29.49 21.80
CA GLU A 124 -11.88 -30.73 22.42
C GLU A 124 -13.22 -31.16 21.80
N GLY A 125 -13.45 -32.47 21.67
CA GLY A 125 -14.74 -33.01 21.22
C GLY A 125 -15.05 -32.79 19.73
N LEU A 126 -14.05 -32.55 18.88
CA LEU A 126 -14.25 -32.39 17.44
C LEU A 126 -14.84 -33.68 16.81
N PRO A 127 -15.73 -33.57 15.81
CA PRO A 127 -16.32 -34.72 15.13
C PRO A 127 -15.27 -35.67 14.54
N SER A 128 -15.49 -36.98 14.70
CA SER A 128 -14.63 -38.01 14.10
C SER A 128 -14.78 -37.97 12.57
N GLY A 129 -13.81 -37.36 11.89
CA GLY A 129 -13.81 -37.15 10.44
C GLY A 129 -13.44 -35.74 10.02
N LEU A 130 -13.53 -34.77 10.94
CA LEU A 130 -13.05 -33.40 10.73
C LEU A 130 -11.51 -33.39 10.73
N ASN A 131 -10.92 -33.62 9.56
CA ASN A 131 -9.47 -33.79 9.38
C ASN A 131 -8.97 -33.16 8.06
N GLN A 132 -7.67 -33.26 7.80
CA GLN A 132 -7.07 -32.69 6.59
C GLN A 132 -7.66 -33.27 5.29
N GLN A 133 -7.96 -34.58 5.25
CA GLN A 133 -8.55 -35.19 4.06
C GLN A 133 -9.93 -34.59 3.76
N TRP A 134 -10.78 -34.47 4.78
CA TRP A 134 -12.07 -33.81 4.66
C TRP A 134 -11.93 -32.38 4.12
N LEU A 135 -11.01 -31.60 4.69
CA LEU A 135 -10.77 -30.22 4.26
C LEU A 135 -10.35 -30.16 2.79
N GLU A 136 -9.47 -31.06 2.36
CA GLU A 136 -9.01 -31.14 0.97
C GLU A 136 -10.12 -31.52 -0.01
N GLU A 137 -11.08 -32.34 0.42
CA GLU A 137 -12.26 -32.73 -0.37
C GLU A 137 -13.26 -31.58 -0.52
N VAL A 138 -13.59 -30.87 0.57
CA VAL A 138 -14.56 -29.76 0.54
C VAL A 138 -13.98 -28.49 -0.12
N MET A 139 -12.66 -28.31 -0.11
CA MET A 139 -11.97 -27.20 -0.78
C MET A 139 -11.64 -27.47 -2.26
N ALA A 140 -12.41 -28.34 -2.92
CA ALA A 140 -12.33 -28.57 -4.36
C ALA A 140 -12.65 -27.31 -5.19
N GLU A 141 -13.54 -26.45 -4.69
CA GLU A 141 -13.86 -25.15 -5.30
C GLU A 141 -13.19 -23.99 -4.55
N ASP A 142 -12.72 -22.98 -5.29
CA ASP A 142 -12.13 -21.79 -4.70
C ASP A 142 -13.22 -20.81 -4.25
N MET A 143 -13.26 -20.52 -2.95
CA MET A 143 -14.32 -19.70 -2.33
C MET A 143 -14.37 -18.28 -2.89
N ARG A 144 -13.23 -17.69 -3.25
CA ARG A 144 -13.17 -16.33 -3.81
C ARG A 144 -13.78 -16.31 -5.21
N ALA A 145 -13.46 -17.31 -6.02
CA ALA A 145 -14.03 -17.46 -7.35
C ALA A 145 -15.54 -17.72 -7.32
N ALA A 146 -16.00 -18.61 -6.44
CA ALA A 146 -17.42 -18.92 -6.23
C ALA A 146 -18.19 -17.70 -5.73
N TYR A 147 -17.66 -17.00 -4.72
CA TYR A 147 -18.24 -15.77 -4.20
C TYR A 147 -18.41 -14.71 -5.28
N GLY A 148 -17.38 -14.45 -6.10
CA GLY A 148 -17.47 -13.44 -7.14
C GLY A 148 -18.61 -13.70 -8.12
N ALA A 149 -18.82 -14.96 -8.53
CA ALA A 149 -19.93 -15.33 -9.41
C ALA A 149 -21.31 -15.11 -8.73
N ALA A 150 -21.43 -15.52 -7.47
CA ALA A 150 -22.65 -15.35 -6.68
C ALA A 150 -22.97 -13.86 -6.42
N TYR A 151 -21.96 -13.08 -6.07
CA TYR A 151 -22.05 -11.63 -5.81
C TYR A 151 -22.63 -10.86 -7.00
N ARG A 152 -22.12 -11.08 -8.22
CA ARG A 152 -22.67 -10.43 -9.43
C ARG A 152 -24.13 -10.77 -9.67
N SER A 153 -24.49 -12.03 -9.45
CA SER A 153 -25.85 -12.51 -9.67
C SER A 153 -26.84 -11.83 -8.72
N MET A 154 -26.41 -11.47 -7.50
CA MET A 154 -27.23 -10.68 -6.56
C MET A 154 -27.54 -9.28 -7.10
N PHE A 155 -26.55 -8.58 -7.64
CA PHE A 155 -26.72 -7.23 -8.17
C PHE A 155 -27.43 -7.15 -9.53
N GLN A 156 -27.81 -8.30 -10.11
CA GLN A 156 -28.67 -8.37 -11.28
C GLN A 156 -30.16 -8.47 -10.92
N ARG A 157 -30.50 -8.73 -9.65
CA ARG A 157 -31.89 -8.88 -9.21
C ARG A 157 -32.60 -7.52 -9.15
N SER A 158 -33.82 -7.46 -9.68
CA SER A 158 -34.63 -6.23 -9.71
C SER A 158 -34.97 -5.71 -8.31
N GLU A 159 -35.17 -6.59 -7.33
CA GLU A 159 -35.43 -6.25 -5.92
C GLU A 159 -34.25 -5.51 -5.27
N VAL A 160 -33.02 -5.97 -5.54
CA VAL A 160 -31.78 -5.34 -5.06
C VAL A 160 -31.61 -3.97 -5.69
N LEU A 161 -31.83 -3.86 -7.01
CA LEU A 161 -31.75 -2.57 -7.72
C LEU A 161 -32.79 -1.56 -7.22
N ALA A 162 -34.04 -1.99 -7.02
CA ALA A 162 -35.09 -1.14 -6.45
C ALA A 162 -34.74 -0.67 -5.03
N THR A 163 -34.10 -1.52 -4.24
CA THR A 163 -33.62 -1.15 -2.89
C THR A 163 -32.45 -0.16 -2.97
N MET A 164 -31.53 -0.31 -3.91
CA MET A 164 -30.45 0.67 -4.14
C MET A 164 -30.98 2.03 -4.61
N VAL A 165 -32.04 2.06 -5.43
CA VAL A 165 -32.74 3.30 -5.81
C VAL A 165 -33.30 3.99 -4.57
N ARG A 166 -33.96 3.23 -3.67
CA ARG A 166 -34.50 3.75 -2.42
C ARG A 166 -33.39 4.31 -1.51
N ILE A 167 -32.32 3.57 -1.28
CA ILE A 167 -31.16 4.02 -0.49
C ILE A 167 -30.57 5.32 -1.07
N THR A 168 -30.37 5.38 -2.39
CA THR A 168 -29.80 6.58 -3.05
C THR A 168 -30.71 7.79 -2.84
N ARG A 169 -32.03 7.61 -2.95
CA ARG A 169 -33.01 8.65 -2.69
C ARG A 169 -32.97 9.13 -1.24
N ASP A 170 -33.03 8.19 -0.28
CA ASP A 170 -33.05 8.48 1.15
C ASP A 170 -31.75 9.20 1.57
N GLN A 171 -30.60 8.78 1.04
CA GLN A 171 -29.29 9.40 1.27
C GLN A 171 -29.22 10.83 0.75
N LEU A 172 -29.69 11.09 -0.48
CA LEU A 172 -29.69 12.43 -1.05
C LEU A 172 -30.65 13.38 -0.29
N LEU A 173 -31.80 12.87 0.16
CA LEU A 173 -32.75 13.65 0.97
C LEU A 173 -32.18 13.98 2.36
N LEU A 174 -31.66 12.98 3.08
CA LEU A 174 -31.08 13.15 4.41
C LEU A 174 -29.90 14.11 4.37
N SER A 175 -28.97 13.92 3.43
CA SER A 175 -27.78 14.76 3.32
C SER A 175 -28.10 16.19 2.89
N ALA A 176 -29.04 16.39 1.95
CA ALA A 176 -29.46 17.73 1.54
C ALA A 176 -30.17 18.47 2.69
N PHE A 177 -30.99 17.76 3.47
CA PHE A 177 -31.64 18.33 4.65
C PHE A 177 -30.63 18.67 5.74
N GLY A 178 -29.66 17.78 6.02
CA GLY A 178 -28.55 18.05 6.93
C GLY A 178 -27.69 19.25 6.48
N ALA A 179 -27.45 19.40 5.18
CA ALA A 179 -26.73 20.54 4.61
C ALA A 179 -27.52 21.85 4.76
N LYS A 180 -28.86 21.81 4.64
CA LYS A 180 -29.73 22.95 4.95
C LYS A 180 -29.62 23.36 6.41
N LEU A 181 -29.64 22.41 7.35
CA LEU A 181 -29.51 22.70 8.78
C LEU A 181 -28.13 23.27 9.16
N GLN A 182 -27.10 22.94 8.39
CA GLN A 182 -25.75 23.49 8.55
C GLN A 182 -25.57 24.86 7.86
N GLY A 183 -26.54 25.30 7.04
CA GLY A 183 -26.43 26.53 6.25
C GLY A 183 -25.57 26.39 4.99
N HIS A 184 -25.23 25.16 4.57
CA HIS A 184 -24.52 24.87 3.31
C HIS A 184 -25.46 24.87 2.10
N LEU A 185 -26.76 24.66 2.31
CA LEU A 185 -27.80 24.73 1.28
C LEU A 185 -28.96 25.64 1.71
N GLU A 186 -29.50 26.37 0.74
CA GLU A 186 -30.73 27.15 0.91
C GLU A 186 -32.00 26.30 0.74
N ASP A 187 -33.14 26.77 1.25
CA ASP A 187 -34.45 26.12 1.08
C ASP A 187 -34.87 25.98 -0.39
N ALA A 188 -34.44 26.88 -1.25
CA ALA A 188 -34.68 26.79 -2.70
C ALA A 188 -33.89 25.62 -3.31
N SER A 189 -32.64 25.43 -2.88
CA SER A 189 -31.75 24.35 -3.32
C SER A 189 -32.21 22.99 -2.79
N LEU A 190 -32.65 22.90 -1.52
CA LEU A 190 -33.28 21.68 -0.99
C LEU A 190 -34.52 21.27 -1.80
N ARG A 191 -35.40 22.23 -2.12
CA ARG A 191 -36.57 21.97 -2.98
C ARG A 191 -36.19 21.54 -4.39
N ARG A 192 -35.09 22.06 -4.94
CA ARG A 192 -34.56 21.64 -6.24
C ARG A 192 -34.07 20.18 -6.19
N VAL A 193 -33.41 19.77 -5.11
CA VAL A 193 -33.03 18.36 -4.89
C VAL A 193 -34.27 17.47 -4.86
N GLN A 194 -35.29 17.81 -4.05
CA GLN A 194 -36.54 17.05 -3.96
C GLN A 194 -37.23 16.90 -5.31
N ARG A 195 -37.39 17.99 -6.06
CA ARG A 195 -37.98 17.99 -7.42
C ARG A 195 -37.19 17.14 -8.41
N ALA A 196 -35.86 17.19 -8.36
CA ALA A 196 -35.03 16.34 -9.20
C ALA A 196 -35.22 14.86 -8.86
N LEU A 197 -35.31 14.51 -7.57
CA LEU A 197 -35.57 13.15 -7.09
C LEU A 197 -36.99 12.67 -7.44
N ASP A 198 -37.96 13.57 -7.53
CA ASP A 198 -39.31 13.28 -8.01
C ASP A 198 -39.39 13.11 -9.54
N GLY A 199 -38.27 13.29 -10.25
CA GLY A 199 -38.15 12.98 -11.67
C GLY A 199 -38.61 14.11 -12.60
N GLU A 200 -38.60 15.37 -12.14
CA GLU A 200 -39.00 16.51 -12.95
C GLU A 200 -38.18 16.62 -14.25
N ALA A 201 -38.89 16.71 -15.39
CA ALA A 201 -38.28 16.60 -16.72
C ALA A 201 -37.29 17.74 -17.08
N SER A 202 -37.41 18.91 -16.46
CA SER A 202 -36.48 20.02 -16.68
C SER A 202 -35.17 19.88 -15.91
N LEU A 203 -35.11 18.99 -14.93
CA LEU A 203 -33.95 18.75 -14.09
C LEU A 203 -33.25 17.45 -14.50
N MET A 204 -31.98 17.36 -14.16
CA MET A 204 -31.23 16.11 -14.23
C MET A 204 -30.36 15.91 -13.01
N ILE A 205 -30.05 14.64 -12.79
CA ILE A 205 -29.11 14.18 -11.79
C ILE A 205 -28.04 13.38 -12.54
N ALA A 206 -26.79 13.82 -12.49
CA ALA A 206 -25.72 13.26 -13.29
C ALA A 206 -24.48 12.96 -12.43
N PRO A 207 -23.98 11.71 -12.45
CA PRO A 207 -22.64 11.41 -11.92
C PRO A 207 -21.57 12.22 -12.63
N LEU A 208 -20.49 12.56 -11.93
CA LEU A 208 -19.34 13.26 -12.49
C LEU A 208 -18.24 12.29 -12.93
N GLN A 209 -17.51 12.64 -13.98
CA GLN A 209 -16.30 11.94 -14.44
C GLN A 209 -15.13 12.92 -14.50
N LEU A 210 -13.93 12.46 -14.14
CA LEU A 210 -12.72 13.32 -14.10
C LEU A 210 -12.21 13.69 -15.49
N ARG A 211 -12.43 12.81 -16.46
CA ARG A 211 -12.03 12.99 -17.86
C ARG A 211 -13.06 12.27 -18.74
N ASP A 212 -13.14 12.67 -20.00
CA ASP A 212 -14.08 12.06 -20.96
C ASP A 212 -13.79 10.58 -21.24
N ASP A 213 -12.59 10.10 -20.90
CA ASP A 213 -12.17 8.71 -21.04
C ASP A 213 -12.20 7.90 -19.73
N THR A 214 -12.70 8.49 -18.64
CA THR A 214 -12.86 7.82 -17.33
C THR A 214 -14.31 7.48 -17.06
N ARG A 215 -14.56 6.41 -16.28
CA ARG A 215 -15.90 6.09 -15.79
C ARG A 215 -16.32 7.08 -14.70
N PRO A 216 -17.63 7.22 -14.45
CA PRO A 216 -18.11 8.15 -13.45
C PRO A 216 -17.63 7.76 -12.04
N LEU A 217 -17.40 8.80 -11.24
CA LEU A 217 -17.01 8.70 -9.85
C LEU A 217 -18.20 8.20 -9.01
N LEU A 218 -17.89 7.43 -7.96
CA LEU A 218 -18.86 7.02 -6.96
C LEU A 218 -19.34 8.24 -6.18
N GLU A 219 -20.65 8.42 -6.05
CA GLU A 219 -21.32 9.42 -5.19
C GLU A 219 -20.99 10.90 -5.46
N LEU A 220 -20.18 11.25 -6.47
CA LEU A 220 -20.05 12.63 -6.92
C LEU A 220 -21.11 12.91 -7.98
N VAL A 221 -22.13 13.67 -7.58
CA VAL A 221 -23.35 13.87 -8.36
C VAL A 221 -23.62 15.36 -8.52
N ALA A 222 -23.89 15.78 -9.75
CA ALA A 222 -24.33 17.12 -10.06
C ALA A 222 -25.84 17.13 -10.36
N ILE A 223 -26.55 18.10 -9.80
CA ILE A 223 -27.96 18.37 -10.07
C ILE A 223 -28.07 19.75 -10.72
N GLY A 224 -28.72 19.80 -11.88
CA GLY A 224 -28.86 21.02 -12.67
C GLY A 224 -29.98 20.93 -13.69
N SER A 225 -30.16 22.00 -14.46
CA SER A 225 -31.11 22.07 -15.57
C SER A 225 -30.64 21.21 -16.74
N ARG A 226 -31.58 20.54 -17.43
CA ARG A 226 -31.30 19.83 -18.69
C ARG A 226 -31.11 20.78 -19.88
N SER A 227 -31.70 21.97 -19.81
CA SER A 227 -31.50 23.00 -20.82
C SER A 227 -30.27 23.82 -20.47
N PRO A 228 -29.53 24.37 -21.45
CA PRO A 228 -28.47 25.34 -21.20
C PRO A 228 -29.11 26.64 -20.67
N SER A 229 -29.47 26.66 -19.39
CA SER A 229 -29.81 27.84 -18.62
C SER A 229 -28.60 28.26 -17.77
N GLU A 230 -28.52 29.55 -17.45
CA GLU A 230 -27.54 30.10 -16.49
C GLU A 230 -27.86 29.71 -15.03
N ASP A 231 -28.44 28.52 -14.81
CA ASP A 231 -28.81 28.07 -13.47
C ASP A 231 -27.58 27.53 -12.72
N ASP A 232 -27.54 27.84 -11.42
CA ASP A 232 -26.58 27.23 -10.50
C ASP A 232 -26.70 25.70 -10.49
N TRP A 233 -25.55 25.05 -10.32
CA TRP A 233 -25.40 23.60 -10.14
C TRP A 233 -25.28 23.27 -8.67
N LEU A 234 -25.93 22.19 -8.26
CA LEU A 234 -25.72 21.58 -6.95
C LEU A 234 -24.78 20.39 -7.10
N LEU A 235 -23.68 20.38 -6.35
CA LEU A 235 -22.76 19.27 -6.26
C LEU A 235 -23.00 18.54 -4.94
N TYR A 236 -23.37 17.28 -5.02
CA TYR A 236 -23.26 16.33 -3.92
C TYR A 236 -21.91 15.65 -3.97
N ALA A 237 -21.11 15.82 -2.92
CA ALA A 237 -19.79 15.24 -2.75
C ALA A 237 -19.61 14.86 -1.27
N PRO A 238 -20.13 13.70 -0.84
CA PRO A 238 -20.08 13.31 0.56
C PRO A 238 -18.63 13.17 1.04
N ASP A 239 -18.35 13.63 2.26
CA ASP A 239 -17.02 13.64 2.88
C ASP A 239 -15.95 14.32 2.02
N SER A 240 -16.35 15.33 1.24
CA SER A 240 -15.38 16.02 0.40
C SER A 240 -14.31 16.75 1.23
N PRO A 241 -13.09 16.87 0.71
CA PRO A 241 -11.99 17.57 1.39
C PRO A 241 -12.25 19.08 1.55
N GLY A 242 -13.27 19.64 0.87
CA GLY A 242 -13.72 21.02 1.08
C GLY A 242 -14.56 21.22 2.36
N GLY A 243 -14.84 20.15 3.11
CA GLY A 243 -15.51 20.21 4.42
C GLY A 243 -17.03 20.30 4.38
N GLN A 244 -17.65 20.15 3.20
CA GLN A 244 -19.10 20.13 3.01
C GLN A 244 -19.53 18.94 2.15
N ASP A 245 -20.74 18.42 2.37
CA ASP A 245 -21.29 17.36 1.51
C ASP A 245 -22.01 17.90 0.27
N TRP A 246 -22.44 19.17 0.33
CA TRP A 246 -23.21 19.84 -0.71
C TRP A 246 -22.64 21.21 -1.01
N TYR A 247 -22.52 21.54 -2.30
CA TYR A 247 -22.06 22.83 -2.79
C TYR A 247 -23.05 23.40 -3.80
N GLN A 248 -23.34 24.70 -3.70
CA GLN A 248 -24.07 25.44 -4.72
C GLN A 248 -23.09 26.30 -5.52
N LEU A 249 -23.03 26.08 -6.83
CA LEU A 249 -21.99 26.61 -7.70
C LEU A 249 -22.62 27.25 -8.95
N PRO A 250 -22.20 28.44 -9.37
CA PRO A 250 -22.93 29.19 -10.40
C PRO A 250 -22.75 28.67 -11.83
N SER A 251 -21.89 27.67 -12.04
CA SER A 251 -21.72 27.03 -13.35
C SER A 251 -20.98 25.70 -13.21
N LEU A 252 -21.10 24.84 -14.24
CA LEU A 252 -20.29 23.63 -14.36
C LEU A 252 -18.78 23.93 -14.37
N ARG A 253 -18.38 25.10 -14.88
CA ARG A 253 -16.98 25.54 -14.84
C ARG A 253 -16.50 25.78 -13.40
N GLN A 254 -17.30 26.44 -12.57
CA GLN A 254 -16.95 26.65 -11.16
C GLN A 254 -16.94 25.34 -10.37
N LEU A 255 -17.90 24.44 -10.66
CA LEU A 255 -17.87 23.08 -10.13
C LEU A 255 -16.57 22.36 -10.48
N SER A 256 -16.12 22.50 -11.72
CA SER A 256 -14.86 21.91 -12.16
C SER A 256 -13.63 22.53 -11.48
N PHE A 257 -13.68 23.82 -11.09
CA PHE A 257 -12.59 24.46 -10.34
C PHE A 257 -12.59 24.04 -8.88
N GLU A 258 -13.75 23.88 -8.26
CA GLU A 258 -13.88 23.39 -6.87
C GLU A 258 -13.21 22.01 -6.73
N ILE A 259 -13.57 21.06 -7.61
CA ILE A 259 -12.96 19.73 -7.62
C ILE A 259 -11.46 19.79 -7.96
N GLY A 260 -11.06 20.67 -8.88
CA GLY A 260 -9.65 20.90 -9.18
C GLY A 260 -8.88 21.41 -7.95
N GLY A 261 -9.49 22.25 -7.13
CA GLY A 261 -8.93 22.76 -5.88
C GLY A 261 -8.63 21.66 -4.87
N TRP A 262 -9.44 20.60 -4.82
CA TRP A 262 -9.20 19.44 -3.95
C TRP A 262 -7.89 18.71 -4.26
N THR A 263 -7.45 18.74 -5.52
CA THR A 263 -6.17 18.10 -5.94
C THR A 263 -4.94 18.81 -5.38
N ALA A 264 -5.07 20.02 -4.82
CA ALA A 264 -3.97 20.74 -4.19
C ALA A 264 -3.48 20.07 -2.90
N THR A 265 -4.29 19.20 -2.30
CA THR A 265 -3.90 18.42 -1.13
C THR A 265 -3.81 16.94 -1.48
N SER A 266 -2.95 16.25 -0.75
CA SER A 266 -2.80 14.82 -0.91
C SER A 266 -4.05 14.06 -0.44
N GLU A 267 -4.83 14.63 0.49
CA GLU A 267 -6.10 14.06 0.98
C GLU A 267 -7.20 14.17 -0.09
N GLY A 268 -7.30 15.30 -0.79
CA GLY A 268 -8.27 15.44 -1.86
C GLY A 268 -7.93 14.64 -3.11
N SER A 269 -6.64 14.44 -3.40
CA SER A 269 -6.20 13.50 -4.44
C SER A 269 -6.59 12.06 -4.10
N ASP A 270 -6.38 11.63 -2.85
CA ASP A 270 -6.80 10.30 -2.39
C ASP A 270 -8.33 10.16 -2.44
N TYR A 271 -9.07 11.18 -2.02
CA TYR A 271 -10.53 11.21 -2.11
C TYR A 271 -10.99 10.91 -3.55
N LEU A 272 -10.50 11.66 -4.54
CA LEU A 272 -10.89 11.44 -5.95
C LEU A 272 -10.45 10.07 -6.48
N LEU A 273 -9.27 9.58 -6.08
CA LEU A 273 -8.80 8.24 -6.41
C LEU A 273 -9.72 7.15 -5.84
N TRP A 274 -10.19 7.30 -4.60
CA TRP A 274 -11.10 6.36 -3.96
C TRP A 274 -12.48 6.34 -4.57
N ARG A 275 -12.98 7.51 -4.97
CA ARG A 275 -14.24 7.66 -5.69
C ARG A 275 -14.15 7.10 -7.12
N SER A 276 -12.94 6.92 -7.67
CA SER A 276 -12.76 6.39 -9.01
C SER A 276 -13.13 4.91 -9.12
N HIS A 277 -13.64 4.55 -10.30
CA HIS A 277 -13.92 3.17 -10.66
C HIS A 277 -12.63 2.33 -10.61
N ALA A 278 -12.70 1.09 -10.10
CA ALA A 278 -11.50 0.27 -9.85
C ALA A 278 -10.61 0.10 -11.09
N LEU A 279 -11.22 -0.03 -12.27
CA LEU A 279 -10.50 -0.16 -13.56
C LEU A 279 -9.72 1.11 -13.96
N ASP A 280 -10.12 2.28 -13.47
CA ASP A 280 -9.52 3.57 -13.86
C ASP A 280 -8.51 4.07 -12.82
N ARG A 281 -8.45 3.46 -11.62
CA ARG A 281 -7.62 3.91 -10.48
C ARG A 281 -6.14 4.07 -10.82
N GLU A 282 -5.57 3.15 -11.60
CA GLU A 282 -4.15 3.26 -12.00
C GLU A 282 -3.91 4.53 -12.82
N THR A 283 -4.78 4.79 -13.80
CA THR A 283 -4.68 5.98 -14.67
C THR A 283 -5.01 7.26 -13.91
N VAL A 284 -6.01 7.22 -13.03
CA VAL A 284 -6.38 8.37 -12.18
C VAL A 284 -5.28 8.70 -11.18
N SER A 285 -4.68 7.70 -10.52
CA SER A 285 -3.57 7.91 -9.58
C SER A 285 -2.40 8.63 -10.27
N GLY A 286 -2.03 8.15 -11.46
CA GLY A 286 -1.00 8.79 -12.27
C GLY A 286 -1.35 10.21 -12.71
N TYR A 287 -2.60 10.46 -13.13
CA TYR A 287 -3.09 11.80 -13.45
C TYR A 287 -3.10 12.73 -12.23
N MET A 288 -3.50 12.26 -11.05
CA MET A 288 -3.47 13.04 -9.80
C MET A 288 -2.04 13.42 -9.41
N ASN A 289 -1.08 12.49 -9.55
CA ASN A 289 0.33 12.78 -9.30
C ASN A 289 0.88 13.87 -10.24
N GLN A 290 0.46 13.87 -11.51
CA GLN A 290 0.82 14.92 -12.46
C GLN A 290 0.20 16.27 -12.09
N VAL A 291 -1.10 16.31 -11.80
CA VAL A 291 -1.82 17.55 -11.45
C VAL A 291 -1.27 18.12 -10.14
N PHE A 292 -0.92 17.28 -9.17
CA PHE A 292 -0.28 17.69 -7.94
C PHE A 292 1.07 18.38 -8.18
N LYS A 293 1.89 17.88 -9.12
CA LYS A 293 3.16 18.51 -9.53
C LYS A 293 2.95 19.75 -10.40
N LEU A 294 1.98 19.71 -11.30
CA LEU A 294 1.69 20.72 -12.33
C LEU A 294 0.17 20.97 -12.43
N PRO A 295 -0.39 21.89 -11.60
CA PRO A 295 -1.84 22.12 -11.54
C PRO A 295 -2.48 22.56 -12.87
N ASN A 296 -1.71 23.14 -13.78
CA ASN A 296 -2.16 23.54 -15.11
C ASN A 296 -2.49 22.34 -16.04
N LEU A 297 -2.16 21.12 -15.65
CA LEU A 297 -2.54 19.90 -16.37
C LEU A 297 -3.99 19.46 -16.09
N TRP A 298 -4.67 20.09 -15.12
CA TRP A 298 -6.08 19.82 -14.83
C TRP A 298 -6.96 20.06 -16.06
N ARG A 299 -7.68 19.02 -16.48
CA ARG A 299 -8.57 19.02 -17.66
C ARG A 299 -10.04 19.27 -17.34
N GLY A 300 -10.39 19.36 -16.06
CA GLY A 300 -11.74 19.63 -15.60
C GLY A 300 -12.51 18.37 -15.22
N VAL A 301 -13.84 18.47 -15.10
CA VAL A 301 -14.76 17.34 -14.95
C VAL A 301 -15.89 17.44 -15.98
N ALA A 302 -16.48 16.30 -16.31
CA ALA A 302 -17.64 16.21 -17.20
C ALA A 302 -18.81 15.50 -16.51
N LEU A 303 -20.00 15.68 -17.07
CA LEU A 303 -21.22 15.00 -16.63
C LEU A 303 -21.33 13.68 -17.39
N ALA A 304 -21.58 12.59 -16.67
CA ALA A 304 -21.89 11.31 -17.28
C ALA A 304 -23.22 11.39 -18.05
N PRO A 305 -23.37 10.72 -19.21
CA PRO A 305 -24.63 10.69 -19.95
C PRO A 305 -25.79 10.12 -19.11
N THR A 306 -26.87 10.88 -18.94
CA THR A 306 -28.03 10.52 -18.10
C THR A 306 -29.36 10.56 -18.86
N PRO A 307 -29.70 9.47 -19.60
CA PRO A 307 -30.89 9.45 -20.45
C PRO A 307 -32.22 9.32 -19.68
N TYR A 308 -32.18 8.84 -18.43
CA TYR A 308 -33.39 8.54 -17.66
C TYR A 308 -34.07 9.77 -17.06
N THR A 309 -35.40 9.73 -16.95
CA THR A 309 -36.28 10.80 -16.39
C THR A 309 -37.44 10.18 -15.62
N GLY A 310 -38.25 10.98 -14.91
CA GLY A 310 -39.42 10.47 -14.19
C GLY A 310 -39.01 9.48 -13.10
N ALA A 311 -39.69 8.34 -13.03
CA ALA A 311 -39.45 7.32 -12.00
C ALA A 311 -38.02 6.70 -12.05
N GLU A 312 -37.36 6.76 -13.21
CA GLU A 312 -36.03 6.16 -13.45
C GLU A 312 -34.89 7.19 -13.28
N VAL A 313 -35.17 8.39 -12.78
CA VAL A 313 -34.17 9.50 -12.72
C VAL A 313 -32.88 9.13 -11.97
N LEU A 314 -32.94 8.17 -11.04
CA LEU A 314 -31.78 7.69 -10.27
C LEU A 314 -31.04 6.51 -10.92
N ASP A 315 -31.53 5.94 -12.01
CA ASP A 315 -30.99 4.72 -12.61
C ASP A 315 -29.52 4.88 -13.03
N THR A 316 -29.14 6.05 -13.56
CA THR A 316 -27.73 6.29 -13.90
C THR A 316 -26.82 6.23 -12.68
N ILE A 317 -27.25 6.78 -11.55
CA ILE A 317 -26.48 6.78 -10.29
C ILE A 317 -26.41 5.36 -9.73
N VAL A 318 -27.54 4.66 -9.71
CA VAL A 318 -27.63 3.30 -9.17
C VAL A 318 -26.83 2.32 -10.01
N TYR A 319 -26.91 2.39 -11.34
CA TYR A 319 -26.09 1.56 -12.22
C TYR A 319 -24.62 1.89 -12.12
N ASN A 320 -24.25 3.17 -11.91
CA ASN A 320 -22.88 3.55 -11.62
C ASN A 320 -22.40 2.97 -10.29
N HIS A 321 -23.19 3.09 -9.22
CA HIS A 321 -22.87 2.52 -7.90
C HIS A 321 -22.73 1.00 -7.97
N ARG A 322 -23.65 0.32 -8.66
CA ARG A 322 -23.58 -1.12 -8.93
C ARG A 322 -22.31 -1.49 -9.68
N ALA A 323 -22.02 -0.80 -10.78
CA ALA A 323 -20.82 -1.05 -11.58
C ALA A 323 -19.56 -0.86 -10.73
N TRP A 324 -19.54 0.18 -9.89
CA TRP A 324 -18.46 0.42 -8.95
C TRP A 324 -18.29 -0.74 -7.95
N LEU A 325 -19.36 -1.20 -7.29
CA LEU A 325 -19.33 -2.34 -6.35
C LEU A 325 -18.84 -3.63 -7.02
N VAL A 326 -19.40 -3.96 -8.18
CA VAL A 326 -18.98 -5.15 -8.95
C VAL A 326 -17.51 -5.02 -9.36
N ALA A 327 -17.07 -3.85 -9.80
CA ALA A 327 -15.68 -3.62 -10.16
C ALA A 327 -14.73 -3.66 -8.96
N GLN A 328 -15.18 -3.26 -7.76
CA GLN A 328 -14.41 -3.48 -6.54
C GLN A 328 -14.19 -4.97 -6.33
N GLU A 329 -15.24 -5.79 -6.37
CA GLU A 329 -15.10 -7.23 -6.21
C GLU A 329 -14.20 -7.83 -7.31
N GLU A 330 -14.35 -7.43 -8.59
CA GLU A 330 -13.47 -7.84 -9.69
C GLU A 330 -12.02 -7.46 -9.49
N HIS A 331 -11.77 -6.33 -8.83
CA HIS A 331 -10.41 -5.93 -8.50
C HIS A 331 -9.79 -6.86 -7.45
N HIS A 332 -10.58 -7.50 -6.60
CA HIS A 332 -10.09 -8.49 -5.63
C HIS A 332 -9.97 -9.89 -6.24
N THR A 333 -10.91 -10.28 -7.10
CA THR A 333 -10.90 -11.54 -7.85
C THR A 333 -11.04 -11.30 -9.36
N PRO A 334 -9.95 -10.88 -10.04
CA PRO A 334 -9.99 -10.65 -11.49
C PRO A 334 -10.55 -11.82 -12.29
N TYR A 335 -11.17 -11.54 -13.45
CA TYR A 335 -11.77 -12.56 -14.30
C TYR A 335 -10.81 -13.72 -14.62
N GLY A 336 -9.52 -13.42 -14.88
CA GLY A 336 -8.51 -14.44 -15.15
C GLY A 336 -8.23 -15.34 -13.95
N TYR A 337 -8.37 -14.86 -12.70
CA TYR A 337 -8.27 -15.70 -11.49
C TYR A 337 -9.47 -16.61 -11.33
N ARG A 338 -10.68 -16.08 -11.51
CA ARG A 338 -11.91 -16.86 -11.40
C ARG A 338 -11.98 -18.00 -12.41
N THR A 339 -11.48 -17.75 -13.62
CA THR A 339 -11.46 -18.73 -14.71
C THR A 339 -10.18 -19.57 -14.76
N ALA A 340 -9.20 -19.32 -13.89
CA ALA A 340 -8.00 -20.12 -13.78
C ALA A 340 -8.30 -21.56 -13.38
N THR A 341 -7.35 -22.47 -13.58
CA THR A 341 -7.45 -23.81 -13.01
C THR A 341 -7.27 -23.76 -11.49
N GLN A 342 -7.82 -24.74 -10.77
CA GLN A 342 -7.60 -24.86 -9.33
C GLN A 342 -6.11 -24.94 -9.01
N GLN A 343 -5.34 -25.69 -9.79
CA GLN A 343 -3.89 -25.80 -9.66
C GLN A 343 -3.16 -24.45 -9.79
N GLN A 344 -3.56 -23.59 -10.73
CA GLN A 344 -2.97 -22.26 -10.87
C GLN A 344 -3.23 -21.37 -9.64
N ARG A 345 -4.44 -21.41 -9.09
CA ARG A 345 -4.79 -20.65 -7.87
C ARG A 345 -4.04 -21.18 -6.64
N GLN A 346 -3.98 -22.49 -6.48
CA GLN A 346 -3.27 -23.12 -5.37
C GLN A 346 -1.76 -22.87 -5.42
N ASN A 347 -1.16 -22.94 -6.61
CA ASN A 347 0.23 -22.56 -6.85
C ASN A 347 0.48 -21.09 -6.52
N PHE A 348 -0.44 -20.19 -6.93
CA PHE A 348 -0.37 -18.79 -6.55
C PHE A 348 -0.41 -18.60 -5.03
N THR A 349 -1.29 -19.30 -4.31
CA THR A 349 -1.35 -19.27 -2.84
C THR A 349 -0.03 -19.73 -2.22
N ARG A 350 0.54 -20.85 -2.66
CA ARG A 350 1.83 -21.35 -2.16
C ARG A 350 2.98 -20.38 -2.43
N MET A 351 3.10 -19.85 -3.65
CA MET A 351 4.16 -18.90 -4.01
C MET A 351 4.09 -17.62 -3.17
N ASN A 352 2.89 -17.13 -2.87
CA ASN A 352 2.69 -16.00 -1.95
C ASN A 352 3.09 -16.37 -0.52
N CYS A 353 2.75 -17.58 -0.05
CA CYS A 353 3.17 -18.08 1.27
C CYS A 353 4.71 -18.13 1.40
N GLU A 354 5.40 -18.70 0.41
CA GLU A 354 6.87 -18.73 0.37
C GLU A 354 7.47 -17.32 0.30
N LEU A 355 6.93 -16.45 -0.56
CA LEU A 355 7.38 -15.08 -0.70
C LEU A 355 7.25 -14.31 0.61
N ARG A 356 6.12 -14.44 1.29
CA ARG A 356 5.88 -13.84 2.61
C ARG A 356 6.90 -14.34 3.61
N ALA A 357 7.08 -15.65 3.75
CA ALA A 357 8.05 -16.24 4.68
C ALA A 357 9.48 -15.74 4.41
N MET A 358 9.92 -15.72 3.14
CA MET A 358 11.24 -15.21 2.78
C MET A 358 11.37 -13.70 3.02
N LYS A 359 10.33 -12.91 2.76
CA LYS A 359 10.33 -11.46 3.08
C LYS A 359 10.38 -11.21 4.57
N THR A 360 9.70 -12.02 5.39
CA THR A 360 9.81 -12.00 6.85
C THR A 360 11.25 -12.27 7.30
N ILE A 361 11.91 -13.27 6.70
CA ILE A 361 13.33 -13.57 6.97
C ILE A 361 14.23 -12.42 6.49
N GLU A 362 13.94 -11.80 5.33
CA GLU A 362 14.73 -10.67 4.81
C GLU A 362 14.70 -9.50 5.79
N VAL A 363 13.55 -9.21 6.39
CA VAL A 363 13.40 -8.15 7.40
C VAL A 363 14.18 -8.48 8.68
N ARG A 364 14.12 -9.73 9.16
CA ARG A 364 14.79 -10.16 10.40
C ARG A 364 16.31 -10.31 10.25
N GLU A 365 16.77 -10.90 9.15
CA GLU A 365 18.15 -11.42 9.00
C GLU A 365 18.85 -10.98 7.69
N GLY A 366 18.08 -10.71 6.63
CA GLY A 366 18.61 -10.51 5.28
C GLY A 366 18.95 -9.06 4.90
N GLY A 367 18.33 -8.08 5.54
CA GLY A 367 18.38 -6.67 5.13
C GLY A 367 19.73 -5.98 5.31
N PHE A 368 19.87 -4.83 4.65
CA PHE A 368 20.96 -3.88 4.89
C PHE A 368 20.69 -3.14 6.20
N ILE A 369 21.68 -3.07 7.09
CA ILE A 369 21.63 -2.11 8.19
C ILE A 369 21.67 -0.69 7.62
N SER A 370 20.80 0.20 8.07
CA SER A 370 20.85 1.60 7.64
C SER A 370 22.17 2.25 8.08
N TYR A 371 22.64 3.22 7.30
CA TYR A 371 23.89 3.91 7.62
C TYR A 371 23.85 4.61 8.99
N GLU A 372 22.71 5.20 9.36
CA GLU A 372 22.50 5.82 10.67
C GLU A 372 22.55 4.81 11.81
N ARG A 373 21.87 3.66 11.68
CA ARG A 373 21.91 2.58 12.68
C ARG A 373 23.32 2.00 12.80
N PHE A 374 24.04 1.91 11.70
CA PHE A 374 25.45 1.52 11.72
C PHE A 374 26.30 2.56 12.47
N CYS A 375 26.14 3.86 12.20
CA CYS A 375 26.86 4.92 12.90
C CYS A 375 26.55 4.92 14.40
N HIS A 376 25.29 4.75 14.78
CA HIS A 376 24.87 4.60 16.19
C HIS A 376 25.64 3.45 16.86
N GLN A 377 25.61 2.25 16.27
CA GLN A 377 26.30 1.08 16.81
C GLN A 377 27.83 1.25 16.84
N LEU A 378 28.41 1.82 15.79
CA LEU A 378 29.85 2.07 15.67
C LEU A 378 30.33 3.03 16.76
N VAL A 379 29.63 4.15 16.95
CA VAL A 379 29.99 5.17 17.94
C VAL A 379 29.76 4.66 19.35
N LYS A 380 28.63 3.98 19.59
CA LYS A 380 28.35 3.30 20.85
C LYS A 380 29.50 2.37 21.22
N GLN A 381 29.89 1.48 20.30
CA GLN A 381 30.96 0.52 20.54
C GLN A 381 32.29 1.22 20.86
N ILE A 382 32.70 2.20 20.05
CA ILE A 382 33.96 2.93 20.26
C ILE A 382 33.99 3.63 21.63
N ILE A 383 32.89 4.27 22.03
CA ILE A 383 32.82 4.99 23.30
C ILE A 383 32.77 4.02 24.48
N GLU A 384 31.96 2.97 24.42
CA GLU A 384 31.90 1.96 25.48
C GLU A 384 33.26 1.26 25.67
N GLU A 385 33.97 0.94 24.58
CA GLU A 385 35.33 0.37 24.64
C GLU A 385 36.34 1.36 25.24
N ASN A 386 36.28 2.64 24.85
CA ASN A 386 37.15 3.68 25.41
C ASN A 386 36.88 3.88 26.91
N LEU A 387 35.63 4.03 27.32
CA LEU A 387 35.24 4.18 28.73
C LEU A 387 35.65 2.95 29.55
N LEU A 388 35.45 1.74 29.00
CA LEU A 388 35.88 0.50 29.65
C LEU A 388 37.40 0.48 29.86
N SER A 389 38.19 0.93 28.87
CA SER A 389 39.66 1.06 28.98
C SER A 389 40.09 2.05 30.07
N GLN A 390 39.25 3.05 30.34
CA GLN A 390 39.44 4.02 31.41
C GLN A 390 38.84 3.55 32.75
N GLY A 391 38.24 2.36 32.81
CA GLY A 391 37.65 1.76 34.01
C GLY A 391 36.24 2.27 34.36
N GLU A 392 35.48 2.78 33.38
CA GLU A 392 34.06 3.14 33.52
C GLU A 392 33.22 2.22 32.63
N LYS A 393 32.32 1.42 33.24
CA LYS A 393 31.40 0.54 32.51
C LYS A 393 30.01 1.16 32.50
N VAL A 394 29.66 1.82 31.40
CA VAL A 394 28.37 2.48 31.19
C VAL A 394 27.81 2.02 29.86
N ALA A 395 26.51 1.72 29.82
CA ALA A 395 25.80 1.49 28.56
C ALA A 395 25.50 2.83 27.91
N ILE A 396 26.02 3.05 26.71
CA ILE A 396 25.91 4.32 25.99
C ILE A 396 24.77 4.23 24.97
N ASP A 397 23.93 5.27 24.95
CA ASP A 397 23.02 5.56 23.86
C ASP A 397 23.41 6.89 23.21
N PRO A 398 24.10 6.86 22.04
CA PRO A 398 24.53 8.07 21.34
C PRO A 398 23.41 9.05 20.99
N ASP A 399 22.15 8.60 20.82
CA ASP A 399 21.02 9.49 20.53
C ASP A 399 20.56 10.30 21.76
N ARG A 400 21.03 9.94 22.96
CA ARG A 400 20.79 10.64 24.22
C ARG A 400 21.94 11.58 24.61
N ILE A 401 22.93 11.74 23.74
CA ILE A 401 24.04 12.67 23.91
C ILE A 401 23.89 13.77 22.86
N CYS A 402 23.52 14.98 23.28
CA CYS A 402 23.37 16.13 22.39
C CYS A 402 24.65 16.96 22.41
N VAL A 403 25.24 17.18 21.24
CA VAL A 403 26.50 17.91 21.06
C VAL A 403 26.20 19.26 20.44
N GLU A 404 26.59 20.33 21.15
CA GLU A 404 26.66 21.68 20.60
C GLU A 404 28.07 21.90 20.07
N TYR A 405 28.24 21.87 18.74
CA TYR A 405 29.57 21.99 18.11
C TYR A 405 29.88 23.42 17.65
N GLU A 406 28.84 24.18 17.30
CA GLU A 406 28.89 25.63 17.05
C GLU A 406 27.69 26.31 17.73
N ARG A 407 27.79 27.61 17.99
CA ARG A 407 26.77 28.34 18.77
C ARG A 407 25.41 28.26 18.07
N GLY A 408 24.43 27.64 18.72
CA GLY A 408 23.08 27.44 18.17
C GLY A 408 22.96 26.28 17.17
N GLN A 409 24.04 25.52 16.95
CA GLN A 409 24.04 24.29 16.16
C GLN A 409 24.24 23.09 17.08
N GLN A 410 23.15 22.34 17.29
CA GLN A 410 23.09 21.16 18.15
C GLN A 410 22.58 19.97 17.36
N THR A 411 23.14 18.79 17.64
CA THR A 411 22.69 17.53 17.05
C THR A 411 22.99 16.36 17.98
N THR A 412 22.38 15.19 17.76
CA THR A 412 22.73 13.99 18.53
C THR A 412 24.11 13.49 18.13
N LEU A 413 24.77 12.73 19.00
CA LEU A 413 26.09 12.19 18.71
C LEU A 413 26.08 11.23 17.52
N THR A 414 24.99 10.47 17.32
CA THR A 414 24.79 9.65 16.11
C THR A 414 24.81 10.51 14.86
N ARG A 415 24.01 11.59 14.84
CA ARG A 415 23.88 12.48 13.69
C ARG A 415 25.15 13.27 13.41
N LEU A 416 25.84 13.73 14.45
CA LEU A 416 27.15 14.38 14.34
C LEU A 416 28.14 13.53 13.53
N ILE A 417 28.16 12.22 13.80
CA ILE A 417 29.05 11.28 13.13
C ILE A 417 28.50 10.86 11.76
N ALA A 418 27.19 10.59 11.65
CA ALA A 418 26.56 10.19 10.40
C ALA A 418 26.59 11.31 9.34
N ASP A 419 26.54 12.57 9.75
CA ASP A 419 26.65 13.73 8.86
C ASP A 419 28.12 14.16 8.64
N GLU A 420 29.07 13.39 9.20
CA GLU A 420 30.52 13.65 9.15
C GLU A 420 30.90 15.09 9.57
N VAL A 421 30.20 15.65 10.56
CA VAL A 421 30.44 17.01 11.05
C VAL A 421 31.73 17.04 11.85
N HIS A 422 32.72 17.78 11.33
CA HIS A 422 34.03 17.94 11.98
C HIS A 422 34.10 19.24 12.79
N PHE A 423 34.57 19.15 14.03
CA PHE A 423 34.77 20.33 14.87
C PHE A 423 36.01 20.23 15.77
N TYR A 424 36.39 21.36 16.38
CA TYR A 424 37.57 21.48 17.26
C TYR A 424 37.17 21.94 18.66
N SER A 425 37.77 21.35 19.69
CA SER A 425 37.48 21.66 21.11
C SER A 425 38.36 22.75 21.71
N THR A 426 39.17 23.44 20.92
CA THR A 426 40.17 24.43 21.39
C THR A 426 39.57 25.62 22.15
N ASN A 427 38.32 25.99 21.84
CA ASN A 427 37.64 27.13 22.44
C ASN A 427 36.62 26.76 23.54
N ALA A 428 36.41 25.46 23.80
CA ALA A 428 35.37 24.95 24.69
C ALA A 428 35.41 25.56 26.10
N VAL A 429 36.62 25.70 26.66
CA VAL A 429 36.83 26.23 28.02
C VAL A 429 36.56 27.73 28.11
N ARG A 430 36.80 28.48 27.02
CA ARG A 430 36.67 29.94 26.99
C ARG A 430 35.25 30.38 26.67
N ASP A 431 34.63 29.74 25.68
CA ASP A 431 33.38 30.20 25.07
C ASP A 431 32.17 29.35 25.45
N GLY A 432 32.37 28.24 26.20
CA GLY A 432 31.32 27.30 26.60
C GLY A 432 30.85 26.36 25.48
N VAL A 433 31.39 26.53 24.27
CA VAL A 433 31.11 25.75 23.06
C VAL A 433 32.45 25.44 22.37
N PRO A 434 32.68 24.22 21.86
CA PRO A 434 31.75 23.09 21.84
C PRO A 434 31.55 22.45 23.21
N SER A 435 30.37 21.87 23.44
CA SER A 435 30.02 21.11 24.65
C SER A 435 29.04 19.98 24.32
N PHE A 436 28.78 19.09 25.29
CA PHE A 436 27.73 18.11 25.15
C PHE A 436 26.92 18.00 26.43
N ILE A 437 25.65 17.62 26.28
CA ILE A 437 24.73 17.31 27.37
C ILE A 437 24.22 15.89 27.21
N VAL A 438 24.03 15.22 28.34
CA VAL A 438 23.46 13.87 28.42
C VAL A 438 22.01 14.02 28.86
N ALA A 439 21.09 13.35 28.17
CA ALA A 439 19.67 13.36 28.53
C ALA A 439 19.46 12.82 29.95
N ALA A 440 18.43 13.33 30.65
CA ALA A 440 18.19 12.99 32.05
C ALA A 440 17.88 11.50 32.30
N ASP A 441 17.40 10.79 31.27
CA ASP A 441 17.09 9.36 31.28
C ASP A 441 18.25 8.46 30.86
N HIS A 442 19.40 9.04 30.51
CA HIS A 442 20.62 8.31 30.19
C HIS A 442 21.55 8.21 31.42
N PRO A 443 22.24 7.06 31.64
CA PRO A 443 23.20 6.91 32.72
C PRO A 443 24.26 8.03 32.73
N PRO A 444 24.70 8.52 33.90
CA PRO A 444 25.74 9.55 33.95
C PRO A 444 27.06 9.01 33.38
N ILE A 445 27.77 9.86 32.63
CA ILE A 445 29.07 9.55 32.04
C ILE A 445 30.09 10.50 32.66
N THR A 446 31.12 9.96 33.32
CA THR A 446 32.07 10.78 34.09
C THR A 446 33.43 10.95 33.40
N LYS A 447 33.81 10.06 32.49
CA LYS A 447 35.12 10.06 31.84
C LYS A 447 35.11 10.40 30.34
N LEU A 448 33.94 10.71 29.76
CA LEU A 448 33.85 11.22 28.40
C LEU A 448 34.01 12.75 28.39
N SER A 449 34.93 13.27 27.57
CA SER A 449 35.13 14.70 27.38
C SER A 449 34.72 15.17 25.98
N ILE A 450 34.44 16.48 25.83
CA ILE A 450 34.18 17.06 24.51
C ILE A 450 35.40 16.95 23.58
N HIS A 451 36.61 16.85 24.13
CA HIS A 451 37.81 16.61 23.35
C HIS A 451 37.79 15.23 22.69
N ASP A 452 37.31 14.20 23.40
CA ASP A 452 37.18 12.83 22.86
C ASP A 452 36.18 12.80 21.70
N ILE A 453 35.05 13.52 21.83
CA ILE A 453 34.05 13.65 20.77
C ILE A 453 34.61 14.43 19.58
N ALA A 454 35.32 15.53 19.81
CA ALA A 454 35.96 16.32 18.75
C ALA A 454 37.03 15.51 18.00
N ASP A 455 37.83 14.71 18.72
CA ASP A 455 38.79 13.79 18.13
C ASP A 455 38.13 12.69 17.32
N LEU A 456 37.06 12.08 17.85
CA LEU A 456 36.28 11.07 17.16
C LEU A 456 35.69 11.64 15.87
N SER A 457 35.08 12.83 15.93
CA SER A 457 34.48 13.49 14.77
C SER A 457 35.47 13.69 13.62
N ARG A 458 36.73 14.04 13.93
CA ARG A 458 37.76 14.31 12.92
C ARG A 458 38.44 13.05 12.37
N ARG A 459 38.58 12.01 13.20
CA ARG A 459 39.36 10.80 12.87
C ARG A 459 38.51 9.67 12.34
N LEU A 460 37.26 9.55 12.76
CA LEU A 460 36.37 8.50 12.29
C LEU A 460 36.02 8.75 10.81
N ARG A 461 36.03 7.68 10.02
CA ARG A 461 35.56 7.66 8.63
C ARG A 461 34.39 6.67 8.55
N PRO A 462 33.20 7.06 9.01
CA PRO A 462 32.07 6.16 9.12
C PRO A 462 31.62 5.63 7.74
N GLY A 463 31.75 6.42 6.67
CA GLY A 463 31.54 5.97 5.28
C GLY A 463 32.41 4.77 4.89
N GLU A 464 33.74 4.87 5.10
CA GLU A 464 34.68 3.78 4.80
C GLU A 464 34.40 2.54 5.64
N LYS A 465 34.15 2.71 6.95
CA LYS A 465 33.80 1.61 7.86
C LYS A 465 32.51 0.90 7.46
N TYR A 466 31.55 1.65 6.93
CA TYR A 466 30.31 1.10 6.41
C TYR A 466 30.53 0.27 5.13
N ILE A 467 31.34 0.77 4.20
CA ILE A 467 31.73 0.03 2.99
C ILE A 467 32.45 -1.27 3.35
N ASP A 468 33.38 -1.23 4.31
CA ASP A 468 34.08 -2.42 4.82
C ASP A 468 33.09 -3.44 5.40
N MET A 469 32.12 -2.98 6.19
CA MET A 469 31.06 -3.83 6.74
C MET A 469 30.21 -4.46 5.64
N LEU A 470 29.77 -3.69 4.63
CA LEU A 470 28.99 -4.21 3.50
C LEU A 470 29.77 -5.28 2.74
N ARG A 471 31.07 -5.05 2.48
CA ARG A 471 31.94 -6.03 1.82
C ARG A 471 32.06 -7.31 2.66
N ALA A 472 32.31 -7.17 3.96
CA ALA A 472 32.54 -8.30 4.85
C ALA A 472 31.27 -9.13 5.15
N THR A 473 30.07 -8.55 5.03
CA THR A 473 28.81 -9.23 5.40
C THR A 473 27.93 -9.61 4.21
N HIS A 474 28.05 -8.91 3.08
CA HIS A 474 27.21 -9.15 1.90
C HIS A 474 28.00 -9.68 0.69
N ILE A 475 29.27 -9.30 0.51
CA ILE A 475 30.10 -9.74 -0.64
C ILE A 475 30.94 -10.96 -0.28
N ASP A 476 31.46 -11.02 0.95
CA ASP A 476 32.21 -12.17 1.43
C ASP A 476 31.40 -13.47 1.28
N ARG A 477 32.01 -14.50 0.70
CA ARG A 477 31.31 -15.69 0.24
C ARG A 477 30.76 -16.52 1.40
N GLU A 478 31.42 -16.55 2.56
CA GLU A 478 30.94 -17.36 3.69
C GLU A 478 29.80 -16.66 4.42
N LYS A 479 29.94 -15.36 4.70
CA LYS A 479 28.95 -14.59 5.46
C LYS A 479 27.76 -14.12 4.63
N GLY A 480 27.98 -13.82 3.34
CA GLY A 480 26.97 -13.31 2.42
C GLY A 480 26.10 -14.38 1.75
N PHE A 481 26.50 -15.66 1.77
CA PHE A 481 25.84 -16.72 1.00
C PHE A 481 24.35 -16.86 1.32
N PHE A 482 23.97 -16.88 2.60
CA PHE A 482 22.55 -17.01 2.96
C PHE A 482 21.73 -15.82 2.47
N LYS A 483 22.23 -14.58 2.67
CA LYS A 483 21.57 -13.35 2.22
C LYS A 483 21.39 -13.32 0.70
N GLN A 484 22.41 -13.78 -0.02
CA GLN A 484 22.37 -13.93 -1.47
C GLN A 484 21.28 -14.93 -1.90
N GLN A 485 21.27 -16.13 -1.33
CA GLN A 485 20.30 -17.16 -1.70
C GLN A 485 18.87 -16.74 -1.36
N LEU A 486 18.69 -16.05 -0.23
CA LEU A 486 17.43 -15.44 0.16
C LEU A 486 16.96 -14.41 -0.86
N TYR A 487 17.83 -13.48 -1.28
CA TYR A 487 17.50 -12.48 -2.30
C TYR A 487 17.13 -13.12 -3.65
N MET A 488 17.89 -14.12 -4.11
CA MET A 488 17.58 -14.86 -5.34
C MET A 488 16.22 -15.55 -5.24
N GLY A 489 15.96 -16.25 -4.14
CA GLY A 489 14.69 -16.91 -3.86
C GLY A 489 13.52 -15.93 -3.87
N ILE A 490 13.67 -14.78 -3.19
CA ILE A 490 12.68 -13.70 -3.19
C ILE A 490 12.41 -13.23 -4.62
N MET A 491 13.44 -12.88 -5.39
CA MET A 491 13.26 -12.36 -6.74
C MET A 491 12.56 -13.36 -7.67
N GLN A 492 12.90 -14.66 -7.59
CA GLN A 492 12.21 -15.70 -8.36
C GLN A 492 10.73 -15.82 -7.97
N ARG A 493 10.41 -15.83 -6.67
CA ARG A 493 9.01 -15.92 -6.20
C ARG A 493 8.24 -14.67 -6.57
N GLN A 494 8.83 -13.47 -6.44
CA GLN A 494 8.22 -12.22 -6.87
C GLN A 494 7.93 -12.23 -8.38
N MET A 495 8.87 -12.64 -9.22
CA MET A 495 8.64 -12.75 -10.67
C MET A 495 7.48 -13.71 -10.98
N ARG A 496 7.46 -14.90 -10.37
CA ARG A 496 6.37 -15.89 -10.58
C ARG A 496 5.01 -15.35 -10.12
N VAL A 497 4.96 -14.67 -8.97
CA VAL A 497 3.76 -13.99 -8.46
C VAL A 497 3.31 -12.88 -9.42
N ALA A 498 4.24 -12.06 -9.93
CA ALA A 498 3.95 -10.99 -10.88
C ALA A 498 3.40 -11.53 -12.21
N ILE A 499 3.96 -12.63 -12.73
CA ILE A 499 3.50 -13.31 -13.94
C ILE A 499 2.06 -13.84 -13.75
N LEU A 500 1.78 -14.52 -12.62
CA LEU A 500 0.44 -15.02 -12.30
C LEU A 500 -0.56 -13.87 -12.11
N ARG A 501 -0.19 -12.79 -11.41
CA ARG A 501 -1.03 -11.58 -11.30
C ARG A 501 -1.32 -10.97 -12.66
N ALA A 502 -0.32 -10.85 -13.54
CA ALA A 502 -0.51 -10.33 -14.89
C ALA A 502 -1.43 -11.23 -15.72
N LEU A 503 -1.35 -12.56 -15.56
CA LEU A 503 -2.29 -13.50 -16.19
C LEU A 503 -3.72 -13.30 -15.65
N PHE A 504 -3.88 -13.25 -14.33
CA PHE A 504 -5.19 -13.13 -13.69
C PHE A 504 -5.88 -11.81 -14.01
N THR A 505 -5.12 -10.72 -14.11
CA THR A 505 -5.63 -9.39 -14.47
C THR A 505 -5.80 -9.19 -15.97
N GLY A 506 -5.44 -10.17 -16.80
CA GLY A 506 -5.55 -10.08 -18.26
C GLY A 506 -4.49 -9.19 -18.93
N ARG A 507 -3.47 -8.76 -18.20
CA ARG A 507 -2.33 -7.99 -18.73
C ARG A 507 -1.30 -8.86 -19.45
N LEU A 508 -1.31 -10.17 -19.17
CA LEU A 508 -0.47 -11.16 -19.82
C LEU A 508 -1.30 -12.00 -20.81
N VAL A 509 -0.79 -12.08 -22.04
CA VAL A 509 -1.29 -12.96 -23.10
C VAL A 509 -1.02 -14.42 -22.68
N ARG A 510 -2.04 -15.28 -22.73
CA ARG A 510 -1.99 -16.63 -22.17
C ARG A 510 -0.91 -17.50 -22.83
N GLU A 511 -0.69 -17.32 -24.13
CA GLU A 511 0.33 -18.02 -24.92
C GLU A 511 1.76 -17.72 -24.43
N HIS A 512 1.98 -16.59 -23.75
CA HIS A 512 3.29 -16.18 -23.24
C HIS A 512 3.56 -16.67 -21.81
N PHE A 513 2.53 -17.15 -21.09
CA PHE A 513 2.61 -17.50 -19.68
C PHE A 513 3.64 -18.60 -19.39
N GLU A 514 3.52 -19.74 -20.07
CA GLU A 514 4.43 -20.87 -19.87
C GLU A 514 5.88 -20.49 -20.18
N GLU A 515 6.09 -19.65 -21.19
CA GLU A 515 7.42 -19.23 -21.60
C GLU A 515 8.08 -18.29 -20.57
N LEU A 516 7.32 -17.36 -19.98
CA LEU A 516 7.81 -16.54 -18.86
C LEU A 516 8.19 -17.40 -17.66
N MET A 517 7.34 -18.37 -17.29
CA MET A 517 7.60 -19.27 -16.17
C MET A 517 8.88 -20.10 -16.39
N LYS A 518 9.15 -20.54 -17.62
CA LYS A 518 10.41 -21.23 -17.98
C LYS A 518 11.63 -20.34 -17.81
N VAL A 519 11.57 -19.07 -18.22
CA VAL A 519 12.70 -18.13 -18.04
C VAL A 519 13.04 -18.00 -16.55
N VAL A 520 12.04 -17.89 -15.67
CA VAL A 520 12.29 -17.79 -14.23
C VAL A 520 12.82 -19.10 -13.65
N ALA A 521 12.27 -20.24 -14.08
CA ALA A 521 12.73 -21.57 -13.64
C ALA A 521 14.16 -21.89 -14.11
N ALA A 522 14.62 -21.32 -15.22
CA ALA A 522 15.98 -21.51 -15.71
C ALA A 522 17.06 -20.95 -14.76
N PHE A 523 16.70 -20.11 -13.79
CA PHE A 523 17.62 -19.64 -12.74
C PHE A 523 17.77 -20.62 -11.56
N ASP A 524 17.02 -21.72 -11.55
CA ASP A 524 17.21 -22.81 -10.58
C ASP A 524 18.51 -23.61 -10.86
N SER A 525 19.21 -23.30 -11.95
CA SER A 525 20.52 -23.88 -12.31
C SER A 525 21.41 -22.82 -12.97
N PRO A 526 22.75 -22.95 -12.89
CA PRO A 526 23.66 -22.01 -13.54
C PRO A 526 23.43 -21.97 -15.06
N GLN A 527 23.25 -20.76 -15.61
CA GLN A 527 23.16 -20.58 -17.07
C GLN A 527 24.55 -20.32 -17.66
N PRO A 528 24.78 -20.67 -18.94
CA PRO A 528 26.05 -20.39 -19.59
C PRO A 528 26.31 -18.88 -19.74
N ASP A 529 27.49 -18.44 -19.30
CA ASP A 529 27.96 -17.04 -19.40
C ASP A 529 28.54 -16.68 -20.78
N TRP A 530 28.42 -17.56 -21.77
CA TRP A 530 28.95 -17.36 -23.12
C TRP A 530 27.83 -17.26 -24.18
N PRO A 531 28.06 -16.50 -25.28
CA PRO A 531 29.26 -15.69 -25.58
C PRO A 531 29.26 -14.31 -24.90
N VAL A 532 30.45 -13.84 -24.51
CA VAL A 532 30.67 -12.47 -24.02
C VAL A 532 30.52 -11.50 -25.20
N GLY A 533 29.78 -10.40 -25.02
CA GLY A 533 29.50 -9.42 -26.09
C GLY A 533 28.14 -9.58 -26.78
N GLU A 534 27.29 -10.49 -26.29
CA GLU A 534 26.02 -10.87 -26.91
C GLU A 534 25.07 -9.67 -27.09
N SER A 535 24.61 -9.47 -28.32
CA SER A 535 23.51 -8.55 -28.60
C SER A 535 22.18 -9.21 -28.21
N PRO A 536 21.20 -8.47 -27.69
CA PRO A 536 19.87 -9.02 -27.43
C PRO A 536 19.22 -9.68 -28.66
N ASP A 537 19.57 -9.25 -29.88
CA ASP A 537 19.10 -9.85 -31.13
C ASP A 537 19.77 -11.20 -31.47
N ASP A 538 20.95 -11.48 -30.91
CA ASP A 538 21.68 -12.72 -31.11
C ASP A 538 21.10 -13.87 -30.25
N VAL A 539 20.39 -13.54 -29.17
CA VAL A 539 19.77 -14.50 -28.24
C VAL A 539 18.55 -15.14 -28.90
N GLN A 540 18.69 -16.39 -29.37
CA GLN A 540 17.62 -17.12 -30.09
C GLN A 540 16.63 -17.87 -29.17
N HIS A 541 16.60 -17.56 -27.89
CA HIS A 541 15.74 -18.19 -26.89
C HIS A 541 15.19 -17.15 -25.92
N SER A 542 14.12 -17.51 -25.19
CA SER A 542 13.54 -16.60 -24.20
C SER A 542 14.52 -16.38 -23.04
N ALA A 543 14.74 -15.12 -22.67
CA ALA A 543 15.72 -14.76 -21.64
C ALA A 543 15.32 -13.46 -20.90
N LEU A 544 16.02 -13.20 -19.79
CA LEU A 544 15.87 -11.99 -18.99
C LEU A 544 17.04 -11.04 -19.24
N PHE A 545 16.77 -9.73 -19.31
CA PHE A 545 17.77 -8.69 -19.55
C PHE A 545 17.67 -7.59 -18.49
N LYS A 546 18.80 -7.00 -18.08
CA LYS A 546 18.86 -5.83 -17.19
C LYS A 546 18.37 -4.58 -17.93
N LEU A 547 17.49 -3.81 -17.31
CA LEU A 547 17.06 -2.53 -17.86
C LEU A 547 18.19 -1.51 -17.83
N HIS A 548 18.36 -0.77 -18.92
CA HIS A 548 19.28 0.36 -19.00
C HIS A 548 18.55 1.60 -19.52
N LEU A 549 18.86 2.76 -18.94
CA LEU A 549 18.41 4.07 -19.43
C LEU A 549 19.64 4.88 -19.80
N LYS A 550 19.74 5.35 -21.06
CA LYS A 550 20.92 6.04 -21.59
C LYS A 550 22.22 5.23 -21.39
N GLY A 551 22.16 3.90 -21.57
CA GLY A 551 23.29 3.01 -21.33
C GLY A 551 23.68 2.84 -19.84
N ARG A 552 22.89 3.37 -18.90
CA ARG A 552 23.13 3.24 -17.45
C ARG A 552 22.21 2.18 -16.85
N PRO A 553 22.74 1.25 -16.02
CA PRO A 553 21.94 0.18 -15.44
C PRO A 553 20.91 0.74 -14.44
N ILE A 554 19.70 0.18 -14.49
CA ILE A 554 18.66 0.40 -13.48
C ILE A 554 18.56 -0.86 -12.63
N VAL A 555 18.97 -0.75 -11.38
CA VAL A 555 19.01 -1.89 -10.44
C VAL A 555 17.60 -2.40 -10.15
N ASP A 556 17.46 -3.72 -10.01
CA ASP A 556 16.20 -4.42 -9.71
C ASP A 556 15.09 -4.26 -10.78
N ALA A 557 15.38 -3.73 -11.98
CA ALA A 557 14.42 -3.64 -13.09
C ALA A 557 14.91 -4.43 -14.31
N PHE A 558 14.02 -5.21 -14.92
CA PHE A 558 14.39 -6.19 -15.95
C PHE A 558 13.41 -6.21 -17.12
N VAL A 559 13.84 -6.76 -18.24
CA VAL A 559 13.01 -7.00 -19.42
C VAL A 559 13.08 -8.47 -19.77
N PHE A 560 11.93 -9.16 -19.72
CA PHE A 560 11.77 -10.47 -20.33
C PHE A 560 11.66 -10.28 -21.84
N ARG A 561 12.46 -11.01 -22.60
CA ARG A 561 12.34 -11.10 -24.06
C ARG A 561 12.04 -12.55 -24.40
N LEU A 562 10.86 -12.78 -24.98
CA LEU A 562 10.28 -14.10 -25.21
C LEU A 562 10.28 -14.43 -26.69
N HIS A 563 10.64 -15.66 -27.02
CA HIS A 563 10.56 -16.23 -28.37
C HIS A 563 9.35 -17.16 -28.44
N VAL A 564 8.19 -16.65 -28.86
CA VAL A 564 6.93 -17.42 -28.90
C VAL A 564 6.37 -17.42 -30.32
N GLY A 565 6.18 -18.62 -30.89
CA GLY A 565 5.58 -18.77 -32.23
C GLY A 565 6.32 -18.05 -33.36
N GLY A 566 7.66 -17.97 -33.28
CA GLY A 566 8.51 -17.25 -34.24
C GLY A 566 8.45 -15.73 -34.13
N LYS A 567 7.82 -15.18 -33.08
CA LYS A 567 7.75 -13.74 -32.78
C LYS A 567 8.46 -13.43 -31.48
N ILE A 568 8.94 -12.19 -31.38
CA ILE A 568 9.54 -11.65 -30.15
C ILE A 568 8.48 -10.83 -29.41
N ALA A 569 8.31 -11.12 -28.12
CA ALA A 569 7.48 -10.34 -27.21
C ALA A 569 8.32 -9.90 -26.01
N GLU A 570 8.20 -8.64 -25.62
CA GLU A 570 9.00 -8.06 -24.54
C GLU A 570 8.12 -7.55 -23.40
N TYR A 571 8.47 -7.89 -22.16
CA TYR A 571 7.78 -7.49 -20.95
C TYR A 571 8.75 -6.84 -19.96
N LEU A 572 8.42 -5.64 -19.54
CA LEU A 572 9.10 -4.91 -18.48
C LEU A 572 8.65 -5.41 -17.11
N TYR A 573 9.59 -5.88 -16.31
CA TYR A 573 9.41 -6.26 -14.92
C TYR A 573 9.98 -5.16 -14.00
N THR A 574 9.11 -4.59 -13.17
CA THR A 574 9.39 -3.52 -12.20
C THR A 574 8.83 -3.90 -10.83
N PRO A 575 9.58 -4.62 -10.00
CA PRO A 575 9.12 -4.98 -8.66
C PRO A 575 8.82 -3.72 -7.84
N ASP A 576 7.73 -3.75 -7.07
CA ASP A 576 7.30 -2.66 -6.18
C ASP A 576 7.04 -1.32 -6.91
N ALA A 577 6.56 -1.38 -8.16
CA ALA A 577 6.21 -0.20 -8.93
C ALA A 577 5.06 0.60 -8.27
N PRO A 578 5.10 1.95 -8.30
CA PRO A 578 4.13 2.79 -7.60
C PRO A 578 2.71 2.70 -8.20
N ASP A 579 2.59 2.22 -9.44
CA ASP A 579 1.32 1.97 -10.12
C ASP A 579 0.70 0.60 -9.78
N GLY A 580 1.37 -0.20 -8.94
CA GLY A 580 0.97 -1.57 -8.60
C GLY A 580 1.11 -2.56 -9.77
N CYS A 581 1.81 -2.21 -10.86
CA CYS A 581 1.99 -3.08 -12.01
C CYS A 581 3.41 -3.63 -12.08
N GLU A 582 3.64 -4.84 -11.60
CA GLU A 582 4.99 -5.42 -11.60
C GLU A 582 5.44 -5.93 -12.98
N LEU A 583 4.52 -6.37 -13.84
CA LEU A 583 4.83 -6.87 -15.19
C LEU A 583 3.93 -6.21 -16.24
N ARG A 584 4.52 -5.56 -17.24
CA ARG A 584 3.80 -4.88 -18.33
C ARG A 584 4.51 -5.04 -19.68
N PRO A 585 3.83 -4.90 -20.82
CA PRO A 585 4.50 -4.85 -22.13
C PRO A 585 5.60 -3.79 -22.16
N PHE A 586 6.78 -4.11 -22.70
CA PHE A 586 7.92 -3.17 -22.70
C PHE A 586 7.63 -1.91 -23.53
N LYS A 587 6.82 -2.03 -24.59
CA LYS A 587 6.33 -0.90 -25.39
C LYS A 587 5.57 0.17 -24.57
N ASP A 588 5.05 -0.19 -23.40
CA ASP A 588 4.30 0.73 -22.53
C ASP A 588 5.22 1.60 -21.67
N PHE A 589 6.56 1.39 -21.70
CA PHE A 589 7.54 2.13 -20.89
C PHE A 589 7.33 3.65 -20.92
N VAL A 590 7.23 4.23 -22.12
CA VAL A 590 7.09 5.69 -22.29
C VAL A 590 5.80 6.18 -21.65
N SER A 591 4.68 5.49 -21.89
CA SER A 591 3.40 5.86 -21.28
C SER A 591 3.41 5.69 -19.75
N ALA A 592 4.10 4.67 -19.24
CA ALA A 592 4.19 4.40 -17.81
C ALA A 592 5.00 5.48 -17.08
N VAL A 593 6.13 5.91 -17.65
CA VAL A 593 6.90 7.06 -17.14
C VAL A 593 6.05 8.33 -17.20
N LYS A 594 5.48 8.63 -18.38
CA LYS A 594 4.68 9.84 -18.58
C LYS A 594 3.52 9.92 -17.61
N THR A 595 2.71 8.86 -17.53
CA THR A 595 1.35 8.94 -16.98
C THR A 595 1.13 8.15 -15.70
N ARG A 596 2.09 7.32 -15.25
CA ARG A 596 1.89 6.40 -14.11
C ARG A 596 2.94 6.55 -13.00
N GLY A 597 3.75 7.61 -13.03
CA GLY A 597 4.69 7.94 -11.94
C GLY A 597 5.94 7.05 -11.88
N LEU A 598 6.31 6.39 -12.98
CA LEU A 598 7.52 5.54 -13.00
C LEU A 598 8.84 6.32 -13.09
N GLY A 599 8.82 7.64 -13.32
CA GLY A 599 10.04 8.46 -13.37
C GLY A 599 10.82 8.39 -12.05
N ASP A 600 10.21 8.79 -10.94
CA ASP A 600 10.84 8.76 -9.62
C ASP A 600 11.28 7.34 -9.22
N TYR A 601 10.50 6.32 -9.63
CA TYR A 601 10.80 4.90 -9.40
C TYR A 601 12.11 4.45 -10.07
N PHE A 602 12.33 4.84 -11.34
CA PHE A 602 13.57 4.52 -12.07
C PHE A 602 14.74 5.39 -11.62
N TYR A 603 14.49 6.66 -11.31
CA TYR A 603 15.51 7.57 -10.81
C TYR A 603 16.17 7.04 -9.52
N GLY A 604 15.37 6.59 -8.55
CA GLY A 604 15.89 6.04 -7.29
C GLY A 604 16.68 4.73 -7.44
N ARG A 605 16.49 4.01 -8.56
CA ARG A 605 17.18 2.75 -8.88
C ARG A 605 18.46 2.94 -9.72
N ALA A 606 18.69 4.15 -10.24
CA ALA A 606 19.97 4.50 -10.85
C ALA A 606 21.04 4.73 -9.77
N PHE A 607 22.29 4.40 -10.10
CA PHE A 607 23.46 4.77 -9.29
C PHE A 607 23.53 6.30 -9.14
N GLY A 608 23.94 6.80 -7.97
CA GLY A 608 24.05 8.24 -7.67
C GLY A 608 24.78 9.02 -8.77
N LYS A 609 25.95 8.53 -9.21
CA LYS A 609 26.73 9.12 -10.32
C LYS A 609 26.01 9.23 -11.66
N TYR A 610 25.00 8.40 -11.90
CA TYR A 610 24.22 8.37 -13.13
C TYR A 610 22.87 9.08 -13.01
N GLN A 611 22.47 9.48 -11.80
CA GLN A 611 21.20 10.17 -11.56
C GLN A 611 21.04 11.46 -12.37
N PRO A 612 22.06 12.32 -12.58
CA PRO A 612 21.90 13.52 -13.42
C PRO A 612 21.50 13.18 -14.87
N GLU A 613 22.13 12.17 -15.47
CA GLU A 613 21.88 11.75 -16.86
C GLU A 613 20.51 11.05 -16.99
N VAL A 614 20.23 10.11 -16.09
CA VAL A 614 18.96 9.36 -16.06
C VAL A 614 17.79 10.31 -15.73
N GLY A 615 17.96 11.20 -14.76
CA GLY A 615 16.97 12.17 -14.33
C GLY A 615 16.59 13.15 -15.43
N THR A 616 17.57 13.64 -16.21
CA THR A 616 17.29 14.48 -17.39
C THR A 616 16.41 13.74 -18.40
N TYR A 617 16.75 12.50 -18.73
CA TYR A 617 15.96 11.69 -19.67
C TYR A 617 14.53 11.42 -19.19
N LEU A 618 14.34 11.13 -17.90
CA LEU A 618 13.03 10.89 -17.31
C LEU A 618 12.19 12.18 -17.27
N THR A 619 12.82 13.30 -16.92
CA THR A 619 12.19 14.63 -16.91
C THR A 619 11.75 15.02 -18.33
N ASP A 620 12.60 14.78 -19.34
CA ASP A 620 12.25 15.02 -20.74
C ASP A 620 11.03 14.18 -21.17
N LEU A 621 10.97 12.90 -20.77
CA LEU A 621 9.80 12.07 -21.02
C LEU A 621 8.55 12.65 -20.35
N GLU A 622 8.63 13.08 -19.10
CA GLU A 622 7.46 13.58 -18.37
C GLU A 622 6.98 14.95 -18.88
N GLN A 623 7.90 15.87 -19.19
CA GLN A 623 7.56 17.28 -19.43
C GLN A 623 7.47 17.64 -20.93
N VAL A 624 8.19 16.93 -21.81
CA VAL A 624 8.20 17.25 -23.24
C VAL A 624 7.20 16.36 -23.98
N ALA A 625 6.07 16.95 -24.39
CA ALA A 625 4.95 16.23 -25.00
C ALA A 625 5.38 15.30 -26.15
N ASN A 626 6.26 15.81 -27.04
CA ASN A 626 6.72 15.11 -28.24
C ASN A 626 7.96 14.21 -28.00
N PHE A 627 8.51 14.16 -26.79
CA PHE A 627 9.63 13.27 -26.48
C PHE A 627 9.10 11.87 -26.15
N THR A 628 9.37 10.90 -27.01
CA THR A 628 8.84 9.52 -26.90
C THR A 628 9.93 8.47 -27.14
N LYS A 629 11.19 8.80 -26.90
CA LYS A 629 12.31 7.89 -27.10
C LYS A 629 12.27 6.81 -26.03
N ALA A 630 11.88 5.59 -26.40
CA ALA A 630 11.93 4.42 -25.52
C ALA A 630 13.38 3.92 -25.33
N PRO A 631 13.70 3.26 -24.20
CA PRO A 631 14.98 2.61 -24.02
C PRO A 631 15.09 1.37 -24.92
N ILE A 632 16.31 0.95 -25.21
CA ILE A 632 16.63 -0.27 -25.94
C ILE A 632 17.39 -1.24 -25.03
N LEU A 633 17.34 -2.53 -25.32
CA LEU A 633 18.17 -3.52 -24.63
C LEU A 633 19.62 -3.34 -25.05
N GLU A 634 20.50 -3.19 -24.07
CA GLU A 634 21.93 -2.98 -24.31
C GLU A 634 22.65 -4.31 -24.56
N ARG A 635 23.80 -4.27 -25.24
CA ARG A 635 24.71 -5.42 -25.31
C ARG A 635 25.13 -5.85 -23.91
N ASN A 636 25.35 -7.16 -23.70
CA ASN A 636 25.74 -7.73 -22.39
C ASN A 636 24.76 -7.47 -21.24
N SER A 637 23.49 -7.18 -21.55
CA SER A 637 22.46 -6.99 -20.52
C SER A 637 21.76 -8.29 -20.13
N ARG A 638 21.98 -9.41 -20.81
CA ARG A 638 21.36 -10.70 -20.47
C ARG A 638 21.75 -11.12 -19.05
N VAL A 639 20.75 -11.55 -18.27
CA VAL A 639 20.93 -12.09 -16.93
C VAL A 639 21.15 -13.59 -17.06
N THR A 640 22.35 -14.05 -16.73
CA THR A 640 22.72 -15.47 -16.66
C THR A 640 22.60 -16.02 -15.24
N ASP A 641 22.88 -15.16 -14.25
CA ASP A 641 22.84 -15.50 -12.84
C ASP A 641 22.20 -14.36 -12.03
N LEU A 642 21.20 -14.70 -11.22
CA LEU A 642 20.56 -13.76 -10.30
C LEU A 642 21.52 -13.30 -9.19
N TYR A 643 22.60 -14.04 -8.94
CA TYR A 643 23.70 -13.60 -8.07
C TYR A 643 24.28 -12.25 -8.51
N ALA A 644 24.51 -12.07 -9.81
CA ALA A 644 25.08 -10.82 -10.32
C ALA A 644 24.13 -9.63 -10.04
N CYS A 645 22.81 -9.87 -10.01
CA CYS A 645 21.83 -8.85 -9.64
C CYS A 645 21.93 -8.46 -8.16
N TYR A 646 22.13 -9.42 -7.25
CA TYR A 646 22.39 -9.11 -5.84
C TYR A 646 23.66 -8.26 -5.68
N TYR A 647 24.72 -8.61 -6.42
CA TYR A 647 25.96 -7.85 -6.41
C TYR A 647 25.77 -6.42 -6.94
N ASP A 648 24.94 -6.20 -7.97
CA ASP A 648 24.60 -4.86 -8.46
C ASP A 648 23.92 -4.01 -7.37
N VAL A 649 23.02 -4.61 -6.57
CA VAL A 649 22.38 -3.92 -5.43
C VAL A 649 23.43 -3.47 -4.41
N VAL A 650 24.30 -4.38 -3.97
CA VAL A 650 25.34 -4.06 -2.98
C VAL A 650 26.32 -3.02 -3.53
N THR A 651 26.72 -3.16 -4.80
CA THR A 651 27.65 -2.24 -5.47
C THR A 651 27.04 -0.86 -5.65
N LYS A 652 25.73 -0.76 -5.92
CA LYS A 652 25.02 0.52 -5.93
C LYS A 652 25.09 1.19 -4.56
N VAL A 653 24.76 0.47 -3.49
CA VAL A 653 24.82 1.02 -2.13
C VAL A 653 26.23 1.51 -1.80
N ILE A 654 27.26 0.72 -2.09
CA ILE A 654 28.66 1.12 -1.90
C ILE A 654 29.01 2.36 -2.72
N SER A 655 28.64 2.39 -4.01
CA SER A 655 28.92 3.52 -4.89
C SER A 655 28.19 4.79 -4.44
N ASP A 656 26.96 4.68 -3.95
CA ASP A 656 26.20 5.84 -3.48
C ASP A 656 26.82 6.43 -2.20
N VAL A 657 27.35 5.58 -1.30
CA VAL A 657 28.08 6.01 -0.09
C VAL A 657 29.40 6.69 -0.46
N ASP A 658 30.11 6.14 -1.44
CA ASP A 658 31.40 6.67 -1.91
C ASP A 658 31.24 8.04 -2.64
N GLU A 659 30.16 8.20 -3.42
CA GLU A 659 29.89 9.42 -4.19
C GLU A 659 29.48 10.61 -3.31
N LYS A 660 28.79 10.35 -2.17
CA LYS A 660 28.16 11.39 -1.35
C LYS A 660 28.86 11.55 0.00
N THR A 661 29.99 12.24 0.01
CA THR A 661 30.71 12.65 1.22
C THR A 661 29.97 13.72 2.06
N GLN A 662 28.80 14.22 1.64
CA GLN A 662 28.05 15.27 2.37
C GLN A 662 26.53 15.11 2.46
N SER A 663 25.88 14.09 1.87
CA SER A 663 24.43 13.85 2.14
C SER A 663 24.11 12.36 2.28
N LEU A 664 24.69 11.75 3.30
CA LEU A 664 24.46 10.37 3.74
C LEU A 664 22.98 10.11 4.12
N GLU A 665 22.23 11.17 4.40
CA GLU A 665 20.78 11.16 4.66
C GLU A 665 19.95 10.47 3.56
N GLU A 666 20.28 10.66 2.28
CA GLU A 666 19.53 10.01 1.19
C GLU A 666 19.76 8.49 1.13
N ILE A 667 20.93 8.02 1.56
CA ILE A 667 21.29 6.59 1.62
C ILE A 667 20.61 5.93 2.82
N ILE A 668 20.59 6.64 3.96
CA ILE A 668 19.84 6.26 5.16
C ILE A 668 18.38 6.04 4.77
N ILE A 669 17.77 7.02 4.11
CA ILE A 669 16.40 6.94 3.62
C ILE A 669 16.21 5.76 2.66
N GLY A 670 17.10 5.56 1.69
CA GLY A 670 16.98 4.50 0.68
C GLY A 670 16.96 3.09 1.27
N LEU A 671 17.84 2.80 2.22
CA LEU A 671 17.95 1.48 2.84
C LEU A 671 16.82 1.19 3.83
N VAL A 672 16.44 2.17 4.66
CA VAL A 672 15.27 2.02 5.54
C VAL A 672 14.01 1.85 4.70
N SER A 673 13.88 2.58 3.57
CA SER A 673 12.77 2.42 2.64
C SER A 673 12.67 0.98 2.11
N LYS A 674 13.80 0.33 1.77
CA LYS A 674 13.78 -1.06 1.25
C LYS A 674 13.36 -2.07 2.32
N SER A 675 13.83 -1.94 3.56
CA SER A 675 13.39 -2.80 4.67
C SER A 675 11.91 -2.62 4.99
N VAL A 676 11.41 -1.37 4.96
CA VAL A 676 9.99 -1.06 5.13
C VAL A 676 9.15 -1.68 4.01
N VAL A 677 9.57 -1.59 2.75
CA VAL A 677 8.88 -2.23 1.60
C VAL A 677 8.83 -3.75 1.76
N SER A 678 9.92 -4.38 2.20
CA SER A 678 9.94 -5.83 2.42
C SER A 678 9.00 -6.27 3.54
N ALA A 679 8.95 -5.52 4.64
CA ALA A 679 8.05 -5.83 5.74
C ALA A 679 6.58 -5.55 5.42
N VAL A 680 6.32 -4.45 4.72
CA VAL A 680 4.99 -4.17 4.15
C VAL A 680 4.55 -5.30 3.24
N SER A 681 5.43 -5.81 2.39
CA SER A 681 5.13 -6.96 1.52
C SER A 681 4.77 -8.20 2.36
N ALA A 682 5.50 -8.48 3.43
CA ALA A 682 5.18 -9.59 4.34
C ALA A 682 3.78 -9.43 4.97
N ILE A 683 3.42 -8.22 5.41
CA ILE A 683 2.11 -7.90 6.00
C ILE A 683 0.99 -7.96 4.95
N ALA A 684 1.22 -7.44 3.75
CA ALA A 684 0.21 -7.35 2.70
C ALA A 684 -0.15 -8.71 2.07
N ILE A 685 0.75 -9.69 2.13
CA ILE A 685 0.57 -11.01 1.51
C ILE A 685 -0.25 -11.99 2.39
N VAL A 686 -0.75 -11.56 3.55
CA VAL A 686 -1.56 -12.42 4.47
C VAL A 686 -2.70 -13.15 3.75
N TYR A 687 -3.30 -12.51 2.74
CA TYR A 687 -4.17 -13.14 1.75
C TYR A 687 -3.57 -12.86 0.38
N ALA A 688 -3.15 -13.90 -0.37
CA ALA A 688 -2.54 -13.77 -1.69
C ALA A 688 -3.33 -12.78 -2.57
N PRO A 689 -2.90 -11.50 -2.68
CA PRO A 689 -3.74 -10.47 -3.26
C PRO A 689 -3.61 -10.58 -4.76
N VAL A 690 -4.75 -10.77 -5.43
CA VAL A 690 -4.79 -11.10 -6.85
C VAL A 690 -4.82 -9.83 -7.71
N GLY A 691 -5.61 -8.82 -7.33
CA GLY A 691 -5.73 -7.57 -8.10
C GLY A 691 -5.63 -6.25 -7.31
N ILE A 692 -5.54 -6.26 -5.96
CA ILE A 692 -5.39 -5.04 -5.14
C ILE A 692 -3.94 -4.50 -5.08
N ALA A 693 -3.16 -4.73 -6.15
CA ALA A 693 -1.73 -4.40 -6.15
C ALA A 693 -1.46 -2.90 -5.95
N LEU A 694 -2.39 -2.03 -6.38
CA LEU A 694 -2.27 -0.58 -6.16
C LEU A 694 -2.37 -0.21 -4.67
N SER A 695 -3.32 -0.77 -3.90
CA SER A 695 -3.40 -0.46 -2.46
C SER A 695 -2.21 -1.00 -1.70
N VAL A 696 -1.64 -2.14 -2.11
CA VAL A 696 -0.36 -2.62 -1.55
C VAL A 696 0.78 -1.65 -1.87
N ALA A 697 0.87 -1.18 -3.12
CA ALA A 697 1.89 -0.22 -3.54
C ALA A 697 1.74 1.14 -2.82
N LEU A 698 0.51 1.66 -2.69
CA LEU A 698 0.20 2.89 -1.97
C LEU A 698 0.44 2.74 -0.47
N PHE A 699 0.08 1.60 0.12
CA PHE A 699 0.42 1.29 1.51
C PHE A 699 1.94 1.34 1.71
N ALA A 700 2.70 0.63 0.87
CA ALA A 700 4.17 0.63 0.93
C ALA A 700 4.76 2.02 0.73
N GLN A 701 4.29 2.75 -0.28
CA GLN A 701 4.74 4.10 -0.59
C GLN A 701 4.47 5.06 0.57
N ASN A 702 3.28 5.01 1.16
CA ASN A 702 2.92 5.84 2.30
C ASN A 702 3.75 5.47 3.53
N MET A 703 4.02 4.19 3.78
CA MET A 703 4.93 3.78 4.86
C MET A 703 6.34 4.33 4.64
N VAL A 704 6.88 4.19 3.43
CA VAL A 704 8.20 4.74 3.06
C VAL A 704 8.24 6.26 3.22
N GLN A 705 7.22 6.97 2.73
CA GLN A 705 7.15 8.43 2.83
C GLN A 705 6.95 8.89 4.29
N GLY A 706 6.25 8.11 5.11
CA GLY A 706 6.11 8.34 6.54
C GLY A 706 7.45 8.26 7.26
N VAL A 707 8.23 7.22 6.98
CA VAL A 707 9.59 7.08 7.51
C VAL A 707 10.48 8.24 7.06
N ARG A 708 10.48 8.58 5.77
CA ARG A 708 11.27 9.71 5.24
C ARG A 708 10.96 11.02 5.94
N ALA A 709 9.68 11.36 6.04
CA ALA A 709 9.25 12.57 6.72
C ALA A 709 9.61 12.54 8.21
N TYR A 710 9.59 11.36 8.85
CA TYR A 710 10.00 11.20 10.23
C TYR A 710 11.50 11.44 10.42
N THR A 711 12.35 10.86 9.56
CA THR A 711 13.80 11.02 9.58
C THR A 711 14.25 12.45 9.25
N GLU A 712 13.49 13.15 8.41
CA GLU A 712 13.67 14.58 8.08
C GLU A 712 13.19 15.52 9.22
N GLY A 713 12.74 14.99 10.36
CA GLY A 713 12.19 15.78 11.47
C GLY A 713 10.80 16.38 11.24
N ASN A 714 10.18 16.12 10.07
CA ASN A 714 8.84 16.61 9.72
C ASN A 714 7.74 15.66 10.23
N ARG A 715 7.52 15.70 11.54
CA ARG A 715 6.58 14.81 12.25
C ARG A 715 5.13 14.91 11.75
N THR A 716 4.68 16.10 11.37
CA THR A 716 3.32 16.30 10.84
C THR A 716 3.13 15.63 9.48
N LYS A 717 4.13 15.73 8.59
CA LYS A 717 4.10 15.04 7.29
C LYS A 717 4.20 13.51 7.46
N ALA A 718 5.00 13.04 8.43
CA ALA A 718 5.10 11.62 8.76
C ALA A 718 3.74 11.03 9.19
N LEU A 719 3.04 11.70 10.13
CA LEU A 719 1.73 11.29 10.61
C LEU A 719 0.70 11.17 9.47
N LYS A 720 0.67 12.15 8.54
CA LYS A 720 -0.24 12.11 7.38
C LYS A 720 -0.02 10.86 6.53
N HIS A 721 1.24 10.52 6.26
CA HIS A 721 1.56 9.33 5.48
C HIS A 721 1.20 8.04 6.22
N TYR A 722 1.42 7.95 7.54
CA TYR A 722 0.98 6.79 8.32
C TYR A 722 -0.55 6.64 8.34
N ILE A 723 -1.31 7.73 8.47
CA ILE A 723 -2.78 7.69 8.35
C ILE A 723 -3.21 7.13 7.00
N LYS A 724 -2.59 7.59 5.90
CA LYS A 724 -2.87 7.06 4.56
C LYS A 724 -2.56 5.57 4.44
N ALA A 725 -1.43 5.13 4.99
CA ALA A 725 -1.07 3.71 5.02
C ALA A 725 -2.15 2.88 5.74
N VAL A 726 -2.69 3.37 6.86
CA VAL A 726 -3.78 2.70 7.59
C VAL A 726 -5.07 2.65 6.77
N ILE A 727 -5.37 3.70 6.01
CA ILE A 727 -6.52 3.72 5.10
C ILE A 727 -6.37 2.65 4.01
N GLU A 728 -5.18 2.55 3.38
CA GLU A 728 -4.89 1.52 2.37
C GLU A 728 -4.98 0.11 2.95
N LEU A 729 -4.45 -0.11 4.16
CA LEU A 729 -4.59 -1.36 4.89
C LEU A 729 -6.06 -1.67 5.21
N GLY A 730 -6.82 -0.63 5.54
CA GLY A 730 -8.29 -0.59 5.62
C GLY A 730 -8.95 -1.20 4.39
N VAL A 731 -8.46 -0.86 3.21
CA VAL A 731 -9.01 -1.33 1.93
C VAL A 731 -8.64 -2.76 1.67
N LEU A 732 -7.39 -3.14 1.94
CA LEU A 732 -6.94 -4.52 1.83
C LEU A 732 -7.83 -5.48 2.64
N ALA A 733 -8.27 -5.07 3.84
CA ALA A 733 -9.15 -5.92 4.65
C ALA A 733 -10.65 -5.79 4.32
N LYS A 734 -11.13 -4.62 3.86
CA LYS A 734 -12.55 -4.43 3.49
C LYS A 734 -13.00 -5.33 2.34
N GLY A 735 -12.11 -5.64 1.41
CA GLY A 735 -12.37 -6.64 0.37
C GLY A 735 -12.66 -8.05 0.88
N ILE A 736 -12.19 -8.35 2.10
CA ILE A 736 -12.25 -9.68 2.71
C ILE A 736 -13.39 -9.75 3.73
N HIS A 737 -13.47 -8.76 4.63
CA HIS A 737 -14.40 -8.72 5.75
C HIS A 737 -15.73 -8.01 5.42
N GLY A 738 -15.86 -7.35 4.28
CA GLY A 738 -17.03 -6.57 3.90
C GLY A 738 -17.06 -5.17 4.52
N LEU A 739 -18.24 -4.54 4.48
CA LEU A 739 -18.43 -3.13 4.78
C LEU A 739 -18.33 -2.76 6.28
N SER A 740 -18.43 -3.72 7.21
CA SER A 740 -18.64 -3.47 8.65
C SER A 740 -17.61 -4.04 9.62
N GLN A 741 -16.68 -4.91 9.19
CA GLN A 741 -15.71 -5.54 10.10
C GLN A 741 -14.29 -5.00 9.89
N VAL A 742 -13.78 -4.37 10.95
CA VAL A 742 -12.42 -3.83 11.08
C VAL A 742 -11.54 -4.91 11.73
N THR A 743 -10.38 -5.24 11.16
CA THR A 743 -9.46 -6.23 11.76
C THR A 743 -8.90 -5.74 13.09
N LYS A 744 -8.38 -6.62 13.95
CA LYS A 744 -7.78 -6.22 15.26
C LYS A 744 -6.68 -5.17 15.08
N LEU A 745 -5.75 -5.40 14.15
CA LEU A 745 -4.71 -4.44 13.77
C LEU A 745 -5.30 -3.08 13.32
N GLN A 746 -6.38 -3.09 12.54
CA GLN A 746 -7.05 -1.86 12.15
C GLN A 746 -7.81 -1.21 13.32
N LYS A 747 -8.39 -1.97 14.26
CA LYS A 747 -9.05 -1.44 15.46
C LYS A 747 -8.03 -0.77 16.38
N ASP A 748 -6.86 -1.37 16.54
CA ASP A 748 -5.78 -0.84 17.36
C ASP A 748 -5.27 0.48 16.75
N VAL A 749 -5.07 0.53 15.43
CA VAL A 749 -4.60 1.74 14.75
C VAL A 749 -5.70 2.81 14.57
N ILE A 750 -6.94 2.44 14.27
CA ILE A 750 -8.08 3.38 14.20
C ILE A 750 -8.43 3.92 15.60
N GLY A 751 -8.33 3.11 16.65
CA GLY A 751 -8.48 3.53 18.03
C GLY A 751 -7.42 4.57 18.44
N LEU A 752 -6.17 4.38 17.99
CA LEU A 752 -5.09 5.36 18.14
C LEU A 752 -5.34 6.65 17.35
N LEU A 753 -5.94 6.57 16.16
CA LEU A 753 -6.22 7.72 15.29
C LEU A 753 -7.48 8.51 15.68
N GLY A 754 -8.48 7.86 16.27
CA GLY A 754 -9.70 8.51 16.78
C GLY A 754 -9.43 9.45 17.96
N ASP A 755 -8.39 9.17 18.73
CA ASP A 755 -7.90 10.03 19.82
C ASP A 755 -7.10 11.25 19.32
N VAL A 756 -6.67 11.29 18.04
CA VAL A 756 -5.71 12.28 17.52
C VAL A 756 -6.22 13.71 17.60
N TYR A 757 -7.51 13.97 17.36
CA TYR A 757 -8.03 15.34 17.43
C TYR A 757 -8.33 15.81 18.86
N THR A 758 -8.58 14.89 19.78
CA THR A 758 -9.05 15.19 21.14
C THR A 758 -7.91 15.15 22.17
N VAL A 759 -6.90 14.30 21.93
CA VAL A 759 -5.79 14.03 22.86
C VAL A 759 -4.55 14.86 22.56
N GLU A 760 -4.26 15.25 21.31
CA GLU A 760 -3.10 16.13 21.00
C GLU A 760 -3.14 17.46 21.77
N LYS A 761 -4.36 18.00 21.97
CA LYS A 761 -4.56 19.27 22.68
C LYS A 761 -4.47 19.13 24.20
N LEU A 762 -4.86 17.97 24.75
CA LEU A 762 -4.93 17.74 26.20
C LEU A 762 -3.66 17.09 26.77
N PHE A 763 -2.97 16.26 25.99
CA PHE A 763 -1.80 15.49 26.44
C PHE A 763 -0.51 16.31 26.36
N ALA A 764 -0.39 17.19 25.36
CA ALA A 764 0.73 18.13 25.22
C ALA A 764 0.78 19.19 26.33
N GLU A 765 -0.36 19.52 26.94
CA GLU A 765 -0.44 20.47 28.06
C GLU A 765 -0.17 19.83 29.44
N ILE A 766 -0.23 18.49 29.58
CA ILE A 766 -0.31 17.84 30.91
C ILE A 766 0.82 16.84 31.22
N SER A 767 1.35 16.04 30.28
CA SER A 767 2.08 14.81 30.67
C SER A 767 3.59 14.77 30.43
N GLY A 768 4.16 15.63 29.59
CA GLY A 768 5.60 15.56 29.26
C GLY A 768 6.07 14.21 28.68
N GLN A 769 5.15 13.37 28.19
CA GLN A 769 5.42 12.05 27.60
C GLN A 769 5.48 12.09 26.05
N PRO A 770 6.09 11.06 25.41
CA PRO A 770 6.40 11.06 23.97
C PRO A 770 5.18 11.29 23.07
N ARG A 771 5.45 11.86 21.90
CA ARG A 771 4.44 12.38 20.98
C ARG A 771 3.81 11.24 20.16
N LEU A 772 2.57 11.43 19.73
CA LEU A 772 1.71 10.44 19.05
C LEU A 772 2.36 9.73 17.83
N HIS A 773 3.31 10.39 17.15
CA HIS A 773 4.08 9.81 16.04
C HIS A 773 5.16 8.79 16.47
N GLU A 774 5.69 8.91 17.69
CA GLU A 774 6.62 7.92 18.27
C GLU A 774 5.86 6.63 18.59
N ARG A 775 4.60 6.72 19.01
CA ARG A 775 3.74 5.57 19.34
C ARG A 775 3.19 4.85 18.10
N ALA A 776 2.87 5.58 17.03
CA ALA A 776 2.54 4.96 15.73
C ALA A 776 3.76 4.22 15.14
N TRP A 777 4.96 4.80 15.32
CA TRP A 777 6.22 4.15 14.96
C TRP A 777 6.51 2.92 15.82
N GLU A 778 6.23 2.95 17.13
CA GLU A 778 6.37 1.78 18.02
C GLU A 778 5.46 0.61 17.64
N VAL A 779 4.19 0.84 17.27
CA VAL A 779 3.28 -0.24 16.82
C VAL A 779 3.73 -0.80 15.47
N ILE A 780 4.19 0.07 14.57
CA ILE A 780 4.79 -0.38 13.31
C ILE A 780 6.05 -1.19 13.62
N GLN A 781 6.94 -0.72 14.50
CA GLN A 781 8.11 -1.46 14.95
C GLN A 781 7.74 -2.77 15.63
N GLU A 782 6.69 -2.84 16.44
CA GLU A 782 6.22 -4.09 17.07
C GLU A 782 5.75 -5.10 16.00
N VAL A 783 5.09 -4.64 14.94
CA VAL A 783 4.72 -5.48 13.78
C VAL A 783 5.94 -5.87 12.93
N LEU A 784 6.94 -4.98 12.82
CA LEU A 784 8.18 -5.20 12.07
C LEU A 784 9.16 -6.12 12.83
N ASP A 785 9.24 -5.97 14.15
CA ASP A 785 10.18 -6.60 15.08
C ASP A 785 9.62 -7.91 15.63
N ASP A 786 8.29 -8.04 15.75
CA ASP A 786 7.61 -9.30 16.07
C ASP A 786 6.52 -9.68 15.04
N PRO A 787 6.93 -10.18 13.85
CA PRO A 787 6.00 -10.82 12.92
C PRO A 787 5.31 -12.08 13.49
N GLU A 788 5.66 -12.55 14.72
CA GLU A 788 5.06 -13.71 15.40
C GLU A 788 3.87 -13.35 16.29
N SER A 789 3.35 -12.13 16.21
CA SER A 789 2.20 -11.65 16.96
C SER A 789 0.88 -12.34 16.52
N ILE A 790 0.71 -13.58 17.03
CA ILE A 790 -0.51 -14.31 17.37
C ILE A 790 -1.19 -15.17 16.27
N THR A 791 -0.88 -15.03 14.97
CA THR A 791 -1.55 -15.84 13.91
C THR A 791 -0.66 -16.44 12.81
N SER A 792 0.61 -16.05 12.71
CA SER A 792 1.52 -16.50 11.67
C SER A 792 2.96 -16.49 12.19
N LYS A 793 3.75 -17.52 11.89
CA LYS A 793 5.11 -17.69 12.41
C LYS A 793 6.03 -18.27 11.35
N THR A 794 7.20 -17.65 11.16
CA THR A 794 8.24 -18.13 10.26
C THR A 794 9.50 -18.50 11.05
N THR A 795 9.96 -19.74 10.93
CA THR A 795 11.19 -20.21 11.57
C THR A 795 12.18 -20.76 10.55
N ILE A 796 13.47 -20.67 10.89
CA ILE A 796 14.59 -21.21 10.13
C ILE A 796 15.29 -22.24 11.01
N SER A 797 15.56 -23.42 10.46
CA SER A 797 16.25 -24.52 11.14
C SER A 797 17.40 -25.09 10.32
#